data_AF-A0AAV5AJ78-F1
#
_entry.id   AF-A0AAV5AJ78-F1
#
_cell.length_a   1.000
_cell.length_b   1.000
_cell.length_c   1.000
_cell.angle_alpha   90.00
_cell.angle_beta   90.00
_cell.angle_gamma   90.00
#
_symmetry.space_group_name_H-M   'P 1'
#
loop_
_entity.id
_entity.type
_entity.pdbx_description
1 polymer ?
#
loop_
_entity_poly.entity_id
_entity_poly.type
_entity_poly.pdbx_seq_one_letter_code
_entity_poly.pdbx_strand_id
1 'polypeptide(L)'
;MTVSTKDSIVSFKLPPDFDFKTQSIALPDTKKPGQTGIVTNLVDFFQIAYDRHPTRQCLGFRKLISSNPLTFAPEYTWLSYIDVDLRRRNVGSALEYLWEHGRAGGGELPTIGVWSQNRPEYQIIDLACQAYAKVTVALYDTLGVGSVEYICNHAEISVVFVAANHLPAVLSKASQLKHLKVVVCMDELPPKAVELSLSWASTTGLEFFTLAELETLGKKHLKDPIKPSSPDQICTICYTSGTTGNPKGVLLAHGHLAVSCIAGLGDLTFTIPGRMLSYLPVAHIYGRGLELAMIYHGVSIGFFTGDPLRLLEDAQVLQPTFFPAVPRILNKIYQAANSAGNVPGLKGDLFRRAVATKHANFRSTGQLTHPIWDRLVFKKIQAVVGGKVEYITCGSAPISSDCLNFIKIALACNVFEGGYGLTETTSIATRTITGDNTSTGTTGPPHSLCEIKLVDVPSMGYTSDDKPFPRGELCSRGVCNTKAYYRDPEATAKLIDTDGWLHTGDIAEIDSCGRFKIIDRMKNIIKLSQGEFVALEKIQNVYSAVPLVSQIYVHGSSLQDYLVAVVVPDPQYLVRLASTIFDKTVNPEDIVALAEISREEKVKATILGELTRYAKTSGLKGFEMVKNLILTMEPFTVENGTLTPTLKVKRRETYEKYKRELDALYHETKNSSLDSSNSTDSARRAGDARTTPAPSTSTLALFLPSTIYSMSNLTINNENGPHVVIIGAGVGGLATAIALKKRLNFENFTIIEKASSIGGTWRDNDYPGCTCDIPVHWYSLSTEINPDWPEQFASQRDILQYWKRLSEKYNLEQYTRFNTRVIESTWDEKKQLWLVNTEKKTENGLVERTILEANVIVSAVGLFVLPFYAGIEGRERFKGVQMHSSRWDHSVSLSGKKVGVIGIGCSAAQIVPEISKDPSVQVINICRTPTWFSPRGQSSYSAVLRWIFRNIPGAARFYRNFVAVTISFTEKLVIQVTLLYMRFTAPKKYHKELTPNYPMGCKRVVLDPGYYASLHRPNVQLTFGGVKEVLEDGVITGKGEKFELDIIVYGTGFQLLDPALNFYGREGNDLMGYFKSKGGPEAYISTTYPGFPNLFTLLGPNMATGHTSVLYSEETQINYIFQLIKPILEGTVKSYEIKAEVADHYNVDLQKRISQTTWTECHNHYQAGENGKNTVTFPGSAFRLWRLLRKADYYNYICVVGDDDGVVEIWAGTHLGGEENGSSAGQLNG
;
A
#
# COMPACT_ATOMS: atom_id res chain seq x y z
N MET A 1 -14.77 -15.31 -23.04
CA MET A 1 -14.71 -14.18 -23.99
C MET A 1 -15.65 -13.10 -23.47
N THR A 2 -15.12 -11.94 -23.13
CA THR A 2 -15.91 -10.77 -22.70
C THR A 2 -15.95 -9.79 -23.86
N VAL A 3 -17.14 -9.54 -24.41
CA VAL A 3 -17.38 -8.41 -25.31
C VAL A 3 -17.62 -7.20 -24.40
N SER A 4 -16.71 -6.23 -24.47
CA SER A 4 -16.91 -4.91 -23.87
C SER A 4 -17.76 -4.08 -24.81
N THR A 5 -19.01 -3.80 -24.44
CA THR A 5 -19.67 -2.55 -24.80
C THR A 5 -20.37 -2.00 -23.56
N LYS A 6 -20.15 -0.70 -23.34
CA LYS A 6 -20.84 0.12 -22.34
C LYS A 6 -22.35 0.01 -22.54
N ASP A 7 -23.06 0.02 -21.41
CA ASP A 7 -24.52 0.08 -21.25
C ASP A 7 -25.27 -1.26 -21.33
N SER A 8 -25.97 -1.57 -20.22
CA SER A 8 -26.82 -2.73 -19.89
C SER A 8 -26.14 -4.00 -19.34
N ILE A 9 -26.41 -4.32 -18.07
CA ILE A 9 -26.33 -5.70 -17.56
C ILE A 9 -27.49 -6.45 -18.20
N VAL A 10 -27.23 -7.19 -19.28
CA VAL A 10 -28.19 -8.19 -19.78
C VAL A 10 -27.97 -9.46 -18.97
N SER A 11 -28.86 -9.77 -18.03
CA SER A 11 -28.93 -11.13 -17.49
C SER A 11 -29.50 -12.04 -18.58
N PHE A 12 -28.66 -12.84 -19.21
CA PHE A 12 -29.16 -13.96 -20.03
C PHE A 12 -29.75 -15.00 -19.08
N LYS A 13 -31.08 -15.11 -19.03
CA LYS A 13 -31.73 -16.30 -18.48
C LYS A 13 -31.55 -17.42 -19.50
N LEU A 14 -30.72 -18.40 -19.15
CA LEU A 14 -30.60 -19.63 -19.92
C LEU A 14 -31.97 -20.34 -19.97
N PRO A 15 -32.29 -21.07 -21.05
CA PRO A 15 -33.47 -21.91 -21.10
C PRO A 15 -33.47 -22.90 -19.92
N PRO A 16 -34.65 -23.31 -19.40
CA PRO A 16 -34.75 -24.22 -18.25
C PRO A 16 -34.04 -25.57 -18.49
N ASP A 17 -33.83 -25.93 -19.76
CA ASP A 17 -33.38 -27.26 -20.21
C ASP A 17 -31.92 -27.25 -20.72
N PHE A 18 -31.13 -26.25 -20.33
CA PHE A 18 -29.74 -26.09 -20.81
C PHE A 18 -28.85 -27.26 -20.35
N ASP A 19 -28.40 -28.10 -21.29
CA ASP A 19 -27.43 -29.17 -21.01
C ASP A 19 -26.03 -28.59 -20.85
N PHE A 20 -25.61 -28.44 -19.60
CA PHE A 20 -24.27 -27.98 -19.20
C PHE A 20 -23.12 -28.85 -19.73
N LYS A 21 -23.40 -30.03 -20.32
CA LYS A 21 -22.39 -30.87 -20.97
C LYS A 21 -22.06 -30.42 -22.40
N THR A 22 -22.86 -29.54 -23.01
CA THR A 22 -22.63 -29.03 -24.36
C THR A 22 -22.04 -27.61 -24.31
N GLN A 23 -20.74 -27.47 -24.64
CA GLN A 23 -20.00 -26.20 -24.52
C GLN A 23 -20.23 -25.21 -25.69
N SER A 24 -21.04 -25.56 -26.70
CA SER A 24 -21.24 -24.73 -27.91
C SER A 24 -22.54 -25.07 -28.67
N ILE A 25 -23.18 -24.08 -29.31
CA ILE A 25 -24.36 -24.28 -30.17
C ILE A 25 -23.97 -24.24 -31.66
N ALA A 26 -24.60 -25.07 -32.49
CA ALA A 26 -24.48 -24.93 -33.94
C ALA A 26 -25.33 -23.74 -34.44
N LEU A 27 -24.72 -22.84 -35.23
CA LEU A 27 -25.46 -21.80 -35.93
C LEU A 27 -26.14 -22.40 -37.18
N PRO A 28 -27.45 -22.22 -37.37
CA PRO A 28 -28.15 -22.64 -38.59
C PRO A 28 -27.48 -22.05 -39.84
N ASP A 29 -27.51 -22.79 -40.96
CA ASP A 29 -27.02 -22.39 -42.29
C ASP A 29 -25.50 -22.22 -42.48
N THR A 30 -24.68 -22.75 -41.56
CA THR A 30 -23.22 -22.83 -41.75
C THR A 30 -22.81 -24.19 -42.36
N LYS A 31 -22.12 -24.19 -43.51
CA LYS A 31 -21.67 -25.41 -44.25
C LYS A 31 -20.67 -26.31 -43.49
N LYS A 32 -20.28 -25.92 -42.27
CA LYS A 32 -19.71 -26.78 -41.23
C LYS A 32 -20.30 -26.35 -39.89
N PRO A 33 -21.00 -27.23 -39.15
CA PRO A 33 -21.54 -26.87 -37.85
C PRO A 33 -20.41 -26.47 -36.88
N GLY A 34 -20.34 -25.17 -36.56
CA GLY A 34 -20.16 -24.60 -35.22
C GLY A 34 -19.05 -25.05 -34.26
N GLN A 35 -18.12 -25.94 -34.60
CA GLN A 35 -17.00 -26.25 -33.70
C GLN A 35 -15.92 -25.17 -33.81
N THR A 36 -15.68 -24.45 -32.71
CA THR A 36 -14.37 -23.86 -32.46
C THR A 36 -13.40 -25.04 -32.38
N GLY A 37 -12.47 -25.16 -33.33
CA GLY A 37 -11.52 -26.27 -33.33
C GLY A 37 -10.71 -26.27 -32.03
N ILE A 38 -10.92 -27.27 -31.17
CA ILE A 38 -10.08 -27.48 -30.00
C ILE A 38 -8.75 -28.03 -30.52
N VAL A 39 -7.66 -27.28 -30.36
CA VAL A 39 -6.32 -27.77 -30.64
C VAL A 39 -5.95 -28.76 -29.54
N THR A 40 -6.03 -30.05 -29.85
CA THR A 40 -5.79 -31.14 -28.88
C THR A 40 -4.39 -31.73 -28.98
N ASN A 41 -3.55 -31.21 -29.87
CA ASN A 41 -2.18 -31.69 -30.03
C ASN A 41 -1.19 -30.57 -30.39
N LEU A 42 0.08 -30.82 -30.07
CA LEU A 42 1.17 -29.86 -30.26
C LEU A 42 1.60 -29.70 -31.74
N VAL A 43 1.26 -30.64 -32.62
CA VAL A 43 1.60 -30.55 -34.05
C VAL A 43 0.76 -29.47 -34.72
N ASP A 44 -0.55 -29.50 -34.49
CA ASP A 44 -1.48 -28.46 -34.96
C ASP A 44 -1.15 -27.10 -34.31
N PHE A 45 -0.61 -27.10 -33.09
CA PHE A 45 -0.19 -25.90 -32.36
C PHE A 45 0.86 -25.08 -33.11
N PHE A 46 1.93 -25.72 -33.57
CA PHE A 46 2.94 -25.08 -34.41
C PHE A 46 2.38 -24.77 -35.82
N GLN A 47 1.63 -25.71 -36.40
CA GLN A 47 1.10 -25.57 -37.76
C GLN A 47 0.20 -24.34 -37.91
N ILE A 48 -0.68 -24.07 -36.94
CA ILE A 48 -1.54 -22.88 -36.93
C ILE A 48 -0.73 -21.59 -36.95
N ALA A 49 0.35 -21.51 -36.16
CA ALA A 49 1.21 -20.33 -36.14
C ALA A 49 2.00 -20.18 -37.45
N TYR A 50 2.53 -21.27 -37.99
CA TYR A 50 3.20 -21.33 -39.28
C TYR A 50 2.28 -20.87 -40.42
N ASP A 51 1.05 -21.38 -40.49
CA ASP A 51 0.09 -21.04 -41.56
C ASP A 51 -0.30 -19.56 -41.52
N ARG A 52 -0.38 -18.97 -40.31
CA ARG A 52 -0.69 -17.54 -40.12
C ARG A 52 0.50 -16.64 -40.44
N HIS A 53 1.72 -17.07 -40.11
CA HIS A 53 2.90 -16.19 -40.05
C HIS A 53 4.21 -16.85 -40.57
N PRO A 54 4.25 -17.40 -41.79
CA PRO A 54 5.35 -18.26 -42.24
C PRO A 54 6.72 -17.54 -42.30
N THR A 55 6.73 -16.26 -42.66
CA THR A 55 7.96 -15.46 -42.82
C THR A 55 8.35 -14.66 -41.57
N ARG A 56 7.56 -14.73 -40.49
CA ARG A 56 7.83 -13.96 -39.27
C ARG A 56 8.98 -14.59 -38.47
N GLN A 57 9.73 -13.74 -37.75
CA GLN A 57 10.74 -14.17 -36.77
C GLN A 57 10.12 -15.10 -35.71
N CYS A 58 10.70 -16.29 -35.54
CA CYS A 58 10.24 -17.31 -34.61
C CYS A 58 11.26 -17.50 -33.47
N LEU A 59 12.49 -17.94 -33.77
CA LEU A 59 13.54 -18.21 -32.79
C LEU A 59 14.76 -17.33 -33.06
N GLY A 60 15.35 -16.71 -32.04
CA GLY A 60 16.49 -15.81 -32.21
C GLY A 60 17.57 -16.00 -31.17
N PHE A 61 18.82 -15.72 -31.55
CA PHE A 61 20.00 -15.85 -30.69
C PHE A 61 21.06 -14.81 -31.04
N ARG A 62 21.97 -14.54 -30.10
CA ARG A 62 23.13 -13.67 -30.34
C ARG A 62 24.34 -14.51 -30.75
N LYS A 63 24.95 -14.19 -31.89
CA LYS A 63 26.16 -14.89 -32.36
C LYS A 63 27.37 -14.55 -31.49
N LEU A 64 28.19 -15.55 -31.18
CA LEU A 64 29.48 -15.34 -30.52
C LEU A 64 30.48 -14.74 -31.54
N ILE A 65 31.09 -13.61 -31.21
CA ILE A 65 32.11 -12.93 -32.03
C ILE A 65 33.51 -13.33 -31.56
N SER A 66 33.75 -13.32 -30.25
CA SER A 66 35.03 -13.71 -29.66
C SER A 66 34.79 -14.44 -28.35
N SER A 67 35.56 -15.49 -28.06
CA SER A 67 35.57 -16.17 -26.76
C SER A 67 36.53 -15.52 -25.76
N ASN A 68 37.44 -14.65 -26.22
CA ASN A 68 38.40 -13.95 -25.36
C ASN A 68 38.76 -12.55 -25.91
N PRO A 69 38.25 -11.45 -25.32
CA PRO A 69 37.21 -11.42 -24.29
C PRO A 69 35.85 -11.90 -24.85
N LEU A 70 35.04 -12.53 -24.00
CA LEU A 70 33.75 -13.10 -24.38
C LEU A 70 32.78 -12.02 -24.89
N THR A 71 32.62 -11.95 -26.21
CA THR A 71 31.91 -10.89 -26.93
C THR A 71 30.86 -11.48 -27.86
N PHE A 72 29.62 -11.02 -27.73
CA PHE A 72 28.49 -11.42 -28.59
C PHE A 72 28.08 -10.28 -29.52
N ALA A 73 27.43 -10.63 -30.63
CA ALA A 73 26.88 -9.67 -31.57
C ALA A 73 25.92 -8.68 -30.87
N PRO A 74 25.88 -7.41 -31.32
CA PRO A 74 25.02 -6.39 -30.73
C PRO A 74 23.54 -6.58 -31.05
N GLU A 75 23.20 -7.51 -31.94
CA GLU A 75 21.85 -7.81 -32.39
C GLU A 75 21.55 -9.31 -32.39
N TYR A 76 20.26 -9.63 -32.37
CA TYR A 76 19.76 -10.99 -32.49
C TYR A 76 19.69 -11.42 -33.96
N THR A 77 20.23 -12.59 -34.27
CA THR A 77 19.97 -13.31 -35.51
C THR A 77 18.69 -14.13 -35.35
N TRP A 78 17.81 -14.12 -36.35
CA TRP A 78 16.49 -14.75 -36.26
C TRP A 78 16.31 -15.85 -37.32
N LEU A 79 15.66 -16.93 -36.91
CA LEU A 79 15.06 -17.95 -37.77
C LEU A 79 13.57 -17.63 -37.90
N SER A 80 13.06 -17.65 -39.12
CA SER A 80 11.63 -17.50 -39.37
C SER A 80 10.86 -18.80 -39.11
N TYR A 81 9.51 -18.75 -39.07
CA TYR A 81 8.71 -19.97 -38.94
C TYR A 81 8.99 -20.98 -40.06
N ILE A 82 9.27 -20.54 -41.29
CA ILE A 82 9.66 -21.41 -42.40
C ILE A 82 11.04 -22.05 -42.21
N ASP A 83 12.01 -21.32 -41.66
CA ASP A 83 13.32 -21.89 -41.35
C ASP A 83 13.21 -22.96 -40.25
N VAL A 84 12.41 -22.67 -39.21
CA VAL A 84 12.16 -23.61 -38.10
C VAL A 84 11.39 -24.84 -38.57
N ASP A 85 10.40 -24.67 -39.45
CA ASP A 85 9.63 -25.76 -40.04
C ASP A 85 10.50 -26.68 -40.92
N LEU A 86 11.39 -26.11 -41.73
CA LEU A 86 12.36 -26.86 -42.53
C LEU A 86 13.28 -27.70 -41.63
N ARG A 87 13.88 -27.06 -40.62
CA ARG A 87 14.82 -27.74 -39.70
C ARG A 87 14.15 -28.83 -38.87
N ARG A 88 12.96 -28.58 -38.31
CA ARG A 88 12.23 -29.60 -37.52
C ARG A 88 11.85 -30.81 -38.37
N ARG A 89 11.49 -30.62 -39.64
CA ARG A 89 11.18 -31.72 -40.58
C ARG A 89 12.42 -32.53 -40.94
N ASN A 90 13.56 -31.86 -41.15
CA ASN A 90 14.83 -32.55 -41.36
C ASN A 90 15.19 -33.41 -40.13
N VAL A 91 15.22 -32.83 -38.93
CA VAL A 91 15.54 -33.58 -37.71
C VAL A 91 14.56 -34.74 -37.49
N GLY A 92 13.26 -34.47 -37.60
CA GLY A 92 12.23 -35.49 -37.37
C GLY A 92 12.25 -36.64 -38.39
N SER A 93 12.49 -36.32 -39.67
CA SER A 93 12.64 -37.34 -40.73
C SER A 93 13.89 -38.20 -40.51
N ALA A 94 15.00 -37.61 -40.04
CA ALA A 94 16.20 -38.34 -39.70
C ALA A 94 15.97 -39.31 -38.53
N LEU A 95 15.28 -38.84 -37.48
CA LEU A 95 14.90 -39.69 -36.35
C LEU A 95 14.01 -40.85 -36.83
N GLU A 96 13.00 -40.58 -37.65
CA GLU A 96 12.14 -41.64 -38.18
C GLU A 96 12.94 -42.69 -38.97
N TYR A 97 13.88 -42.24 -39.82
CA TYR A 97 14.77 -43.11 -40.56
C TYR A 97 15.61 -44.00 -39.63
N LEU A 98 16.17 -43.46 -38.54
CA LEU A 98 16.95 -44.24 -37.56
C LEU A 98 16.10 -45.31 -36.86
N TRP A 99 14.84 -45.02 -36.55
CA TRP A 99 13.92 -46.00 -35.93
C TRP A 99 13.54 -47.12 -36.90
N GLU A 100 13.20 -46.81 -38.15
CA GLU A 100 12.80 -47.81 -39.15
C GLU A 100 13.93 -48.80 -39.49
N HIS A 101 15.18 -48.35 -39.39
CA HIS A 101 16.36 -49.18 -39.68
C HIS A 101 16.93 -49.83 -38.41
N GLY A 102 16.23 -49.78 -37.27
CA GLY A 102 16.64 -50.41 -36.00
C GLY A 102 17.86 -49.77 -35.32
N ARG A 103 18.32 -48.63 -35.81
CA ARG A 103 19.49 -47.88 -35.30
C ARG A 103 19.17 -47.08 -34.05
N ALA A 104 17.90 -46.78 -33.81
CA ALA A 104 17.37 -46.20 -32.59
C ALA A 104 16.16 -47.00 -32.07
N GLY A 105 15.66 -46.68 -30.87
CA GLY A 105 14.54 -47.38 -30.24
C GLY A 105 14.92 -48.69 -29.50
N GLY A 106 13.89 -49.43 -29.06
CA GLY A 106 14.03 -50.68 -28.28
C GLY A 106 13.47 -50.61 -26.86
N GLY A 107 13.01 -49.44 -26.41
CA GLY A 107 12.25 -49.25 -25.17
C GLY A 107 10.74 -49.21 -25.40
N GLU A 108 9.98 -49.11 -24.30
CA GLU A 108 8.50 -49.04 -24.29
C GLU A 108 7.97 -47.79 -25.00
N LEU A 109 8.71 -46.68 -24.89
CA LEU A 109 8.41 -45.40 -25.53
C LEU A 109 9.57 -44.99 -26.46
N PRO A 110 9.30 -44.26 -27.56
CA PRO A 110 10.35 -43.77 -28.46
C PRO A 110 11.04 -42.53 -27.86
N THR A 111 11.85 -42.75 -26.81
CA THR A 111 12.41 -41.67 -25.99
C THR A 111 13.70 -41.08 -26.57
N ILE A 112 13.78 -39.75 -26.48
CA ILE A 112 14.90 -38.92 -26.94
C ILE A 112 15.32 -37.99 -25.82
N GLY A 113 16.57 -38.09 -25.39
CA GLY A 113 17.15 -37.18 -24.39
C GLY A 113 17.64 -35.89 -25.02
N VAL A 114 17.44 -34.76 -24.34
CA VAL A 114 18.07 -33.49 -24.72
C VAL A 114 18.73 -32.89 -23.49
N TRP A 115 20.07 -32.78 -23.52
CA TRP A 115 20.91 -32.26 -22.43
C TRP A 115 21.68 -31.03 -22.89
N SER A 116 21.10 -29.86 -22.64
CA SER A 116 21.66 -28.57 -23.05
C SER A 116 20.98 -27.42 -22.32
N GLN A 117 21.65 -26.27 -22.31
CA GLN A 117 21.03 -24.97 -22.07
C GLN A 117 20.01 -24.62 -23.14
N ASN A 118 19.19 -23.61 -22.84
CA ASN A 118 18.20 -23.07 -23.77
C ASN A 118 18.89 -22.50 -25.01
N ARG A 119 18.46 -22.96 -26.18
CA ARG A 119 18.94 -22.50 -27.48
C ARG A 119 17.94 -22.84 -28.58
N PRO A 120 18.00 -22.18 -29.75
CA PRO A 120 17.10 -22.48 -30.86
C PRO A 120 17.09 -23.97 -31.26
N GLU A 121 18.25 -24.63 -31.25
CA GLU A 121 18.38 -26.04 -31.61
C GLU A 121 17.55 -26.94 -30.69
N TYR A 122 17.53 -26.65 -29.37
CA TYR A 122 16.74 -27.40 -28.40
C TYR A 122 15.25 -27.35 -28.79
N GLN A 123 14.73 -26.15 -29.07
CA GLN A 123 13.32 -25.97 -29.39
C GLN A 123 12.96 -26.60 -30.75
N ILE A 124 13.87 -26.55 -31.72
CA ILE A 124 13.71 -27.24 -33.02
C ILE A 124 13.62 -28.76 -32.82
N ILE A 125 14.49 -29.34 -31.99
CA ILE A 125 14.48 -30.77 -31.67
C ILE A 125 13.19 -31.15 -30.94
N ASP A 126 12.74 -30.33 -29.98
CA ASP A 126 11.50 -30.58 -29.25
C ASP A 126 10.27 -30.56 -30.19
N LEU A 127 10.18 -29.55 -31.07
CA LEU A 127 9.14 -29.46 -32.10
C LEU A 127 9.23 -30.61 -33.13
N ALA A 128 10.43 -31.09 -33.45
CA ALA A 128 10.62 -32.26 -34.30
C ALA A 128 10.11 -33.53 -33.64
N CYS A 129 10.42 -33.74 -32.35
CA CYS A 129 9.93 -34.90 -31.60
C CYS A 129 8.39 -34.91 -31.54
N GLN A 130 7.79 -33.75 -31.24
CA GLN A 130 6.34 -33.58 -31.23
C GLN A 130 5.70 -33.88 -32.60
N ALA A 131 6.37 -33.54 -33.70
CA ALA A 131 5.88 -33.72 -35.06
C ALA A 131 6.04 -35.14 -35.62
N TYR A 132 6.89 -35.97 -35.03
CA TYR A 132 7.16 -37.35 -35.48
C TYR A 132 6.91 -38.38 -34.38
N ALA A 133 5.98 -38.05 -33.46
CA ALA A 133 5.51 -38.93 -32.40
C ALA A 133 6.63 -39.53 -31.53
N LYS A 134 7.68 -38.75 -31.26
CA LYS A 134 8.78 -39.13 -30.35
C LYS A 134 8.57 -38.48 -28.99
N VAL A 135 9.09 -39.13 -27.95
CA VAL A 135 8.93 -38.70 -26.56
C VAL A 135 10.19 -38.01 -26.08
N THR A 136 10.15 -36.70 -25.91
CA THR A 136 11.32 -35.96 -25.44
C THR A 136 11.48 -36.14 -23.93
N VAL A 137 12.68 -36.50 -23.49
CA VAL A 137 13.10 -36.58 -22.08
C VAL A 137 14.03 -35.41 -21.83
N ALA A 138 13.53 -34.44 -21.08
CA ALA A 138 14.28 -33.21 -20.87
C ALA A 138 15.28 -33.36 -19.71
N LEU A 139 16.56 -33.14 -20.01
CA LEU A 139 17.65 -33.20 -19.04
C LEU A 139 18.11 -31.78 -18.76
N TYR A 140 18.05 -31.35 -17.49
CA TYR A 140 18.60 -30.06 -17.12
C TYR A 140 20.09 -30.02 -17.39
N ASP A 141 20.55 -28.92 -17.97
CA ASP A 141 21.97 -28.66 -18.24
C ASP A 141 22.86 -28.88 -17.02
N THR A 142 22.36 -28.51 -15.84
CA THR A 142 23.07 -28.58 -14.55
C THR A 142 22.92 -29.91 -13.82
N LEU A 143 22.26 -30.92 -14.40
CA LEU A 143 22.18 -32.24 -13.77
C LEU A 143 23.58 -32.87 -13.64
N GLY A 144 23.86 -33.40 -12.45
CA GLY A 144 25.06 -34.21 -12.25
C GLY A 144 25.01 -35.50 -13.07
N VAL A 145 26.19 -35.95 -13.52
CA VAL A 145 26.35 -37.12 -14.41
C VAL A 145 25.63 -38.37 -13.89
N GLY A 146 25.65 -38.63 -12.57
CA GLY A 146 24.96 -39.78 -11.98
C GLY A 146 23.44 -39.72 -12.09
N SER A 147 22.83 -38.54 -11.99
CA SER A 147 21.39 -38.37 -12.19
C SER A 147 21.01 -38.52 -13.67
N VAL A 148 21.87 -38.04 -14.59
CA VAL A 148 21.69 -38.26 -16.03
C VAL A 148 21.77 -39.75 -16.37
N GLU A 149 22.74 -40.47 -15.82
CA GLU A 149 22.87 -41.92 -16.00
C GLU A 149 21.59 -42.67 -15.55
N TYR A 150 21.07 -42.33 -14.36
CA TYR A 150 19.81 -42.88 -13.87
C TYR A 150 18.65 -42.57 -14.84
N ILE A 151 18.48 -41.31 -15.26
CA ILE A 151 17.37 -40.90 -16.13
C ILE A 151 17.46 -41.56 -17.50
N CYS A 152 18.65 -41.62 -18.10
CA CYS A 152 18.87 -42.24 -19.40
C CYS A 152 18.46 -43.72 -19.39
N ASN A 153 18.85 -44.46 -18.33
CA ASN A 153 18.47 -45.85 -18.18
C ASN A 153 16.99 -46.01 -17.82
N HIS A 154 16.48 -45.21 -16.89
CA HIS A 154 15.09 -45.29 -16.43
C HIS A 154 14.10 -44.97 -17.55
N ALA A 155 14.36 -43.94 -18.36
CA ALA A 155 13.53 -43.54 -19.50
C ALA A 155 13.88 -44.28 -20.80
N GLU A 156 14.81 -45.24 -20.77
CA GLU A 156 15.26 -46.03 -21.93
C GLU A 156 15.69 -45.17 -23.13
N ILE A 157 16.41 -44.07 -22.87
CA ILE A 157 16.80 -43.09 -23.89
C ILE A 157 17.68 -43.77 -24.95
N SER A 158 17.21 -43.76 -26.19
CA SER A 158 17.92 -44.39 -27.32
C SER A 158 18.73 -43.42 -28.17
N VAL A 159 18.32 -42.15 -28.21
CA VAL A 159 19.03 -41.05 -28.88
C VAL A 159 19.17 -39.91 -27.88
N VAL A 160 20.38 -39.35 -27.75
CA VAL A 160 20.61 -38.17 -26.91
C VAL A 160 21.21 -37.03 -27.71
N PHE A 161 20.60 -35.85 -27.62
CA PHE A 161 21.13 -34.60 -28.12
C PHE A 161 21.87 -33.88 -26.99
N VAL A 162 23.13 -33.51 -27.21
CA VAL A 162 23.97 -32.88 -26.20
C VAL A 162 24.64 -31.61 -26.71
N ALA A 163 24.84 -30.65 -25.82
CA ALA A 163 25.80 -29.58 -26.04
C ALA A 163 27.24 -30.12 -25.96
N ALA A 164 28.18 -29.48 -26.65
CA ALA A 164 29.56 -29.97 -26.79
C ALA A 164 30.28 -30.20 -25.45
N ASN A 165 29.97 -29.42 -24.41
CA ASN A 165 30.53 -29.56 -23.07
C ASN A 165 30.10 -30.85 -22.36
N HIS A 166 28.93 -31.41 -22.69
CA HIS A 166 28.41 -32.65 -22.09
C HIS A 166 28.82 -33.91 -22.85
N LEU A 167 29.33 -33.76 -24.07
CA LEU A 167 29.72 -34.88 -24.94
C LEU A 167 30.74 -35.83 -24.28
N PRO A 168 31.83 -35.36 -23.63
CA PRO A 168 32.76 -36.25 -22.93
C PRO A 168 32.10 -37.05 -21.80
N ALA A 169 31.16 -36.44 -21.08
CA ALA A 169 30.46 -37.10 -19.98
C ALA A 169 29.62 -38.29 -20.48
N VAL A 170 28.88 -38.10 -21.59
CA VAL A 170 28.10 -39.18 -22.22
C VAL A 170 29.01 -40.30 -22.73
N LEU A 171 30.06 -39.96 -23.47
CA LEU A 171 30.97 -40.96 -24.06
C LEU A 171 31.74 -41.75 -23.00
N SER A 172 32.19 -41.09 -21.92
CA SER A 172 32.87 -41.77 -20.80
C SER A 172 31.97 -42.77 -20.05
N LYS A 173 30.65 -42.57 -20.14
CA LYS A 173 29.62 -43.37 -19.44
C LYS A 173 28.86 -44.31 -20.37
N ALA A 174 29.21 -44.37 -21.66
CA ALA A 174 28.49 -45.12 -22.67
C ALA A 174 28.20 -46.58 -22.26
N SER A 175 29.16 -47.28 -21.65
CA SER A 175 29.00 -48.66 -21.17
C SER A 175 27.95 -48.84 -20.07
N GLN A 176 27.59 -47.77 -19.36
CA GLN A 176 26.58 -47.76 -18.29
C GLN A 176 25.21 -47.31 -18.79
N LEU A 177 25.13 -46.77 -20.02
CA LEU A 177 23.90 -46.26 -20.66
C LEU A 177 23.31 -47.34 -21.58
N LYS A 178 22.60 -48.31 -20.98
CA LYS A 178 22.24 -49.61 -21.59
C LYS A 178 21.40 -49.51 -22.88
N HIS A 179 20.60 -48.45 -23.01
CA HIS A 179 19.66 -48.28 -24.13
C HIS A 179 20.15 -47.27 -25.17
N LEU A 180 21.22 -46.53 -24.87
CA LEU A 180 21.70 -45.46 -25.73
C LEU A 180 22.38 -46.06 -26.96
N LYS A 181 21.96 -45.62 -28.15
CA LYS A 181 22.52 -46.07 -29.43
C LYS A 181 23.15 -44.92 -30.21
N VAL A 182 22.56 -43.72 -30.13
CA VAL A 182 22.96 -42.56 -30.94
C VAL A 182 23.19 -41.34 -30.05
N VAL A 183 24.31 -40.65 -30.29
CA VAL A 183 24.66 -39.36 -29.66
C VAL A 183 24.74 -38.30 -30.75
N VAL A 184 24.06 -37.17 -30.54
CA VAL A 184 24.04 -36.05 -31.48
C VAL A 184 24.59 -34.80 -30.79
N CYS A 185 25.67 -34.23 -31.33
CA CYS A 185 26.19 -32.94 -30.85
C CYS A 185 25.44 -31.79 -31.53
N MET A 186 24.90 -30.86 -30.74
CA MET A 186 24.17 -29.69 -31.24
C MET A 186 25.08 -28.54 -31.70
N ASP A 187 26.33 -28.51 -31.25
CA ASP A 187 27.29 -27.45 -31.57
C ASP A 187 28.10 -27.76 -32.83
N GLU A 188 28.50 -26.71 -33.52
CA GLU A 188 29.51 -26.80 -34.57
C GLU A 188 30.87 -27.13 -33.94
N LEU A 189 31.40 -28.30 -34.29
CA LEU A 189 32.68 -28.77 -33.80
C LEU A 189 33.79 -28.53 -34.83
N PRO A 190 35.01 -28.16 -34.42
CA PRO A 190 36.17 -28.17 -35.31
C PRO A 190 36.38 -29.57 -35.92
N PRO A 191 36.88 -29.70 -37.16
CA PRO A 191 37.04 -31.00 -37.83
C PRO A 191 37.75 -32.06 -36.99
N LYS A 192 38.82 -31.66 -36.28
CA LYS A 192 39.57 -32.56 -35.38
C LYS A 192 38.74 -33.06 -34.19
N ALA A 193 37.85 -32.22 -33.65
CA ALA A 193 36.98 -32.62 -32.54
C ALA A 193 35.88 -33.58 -33.02
N VAL A 194 35.40 -33.43 -34.26
CA VAL A 194 34.49 -34.39 -34.91
C VAL A 194 35.16 -35.75 -35.07
N GLU A 195 36.39 -35.80 -35.61
CA GLU A 195 37.15 -37.05 -35.75
C GLU A 195 37.38 -37.78 -34.42
N LEU A 196 37.76 -37.03 -33.37
CA LEU A 196 37.96 -37.59 -32.03
C LEU A 196 36.65 -38.14 -31.43
N SER A 197 35.54 -37.43 -31.62
CA SER A 197 34.22 -37.83 -31.11
C SER A 197 33.70 -39.07 -31.84
N LEU A 198 33.86 -39.13 -33.16
CA LEU A 198 33.55 -40.31 -33.98
C LEU A 198 34.36 -41.53 -33.54
N SER A 199 35.68 -41.36 -33.37
CA SER A 199 36.56 -42.43 -32.91
C SER A 199 36.16 -42.95 -31.54
N TRP A 200 35.93 -42.05 -30.57
CA TRP A 200 35.53 -42.45 -29.22
C TRP A 200 34.16 -43.13 -29.20
N ALA A 201 33.15 -42.58 -29.88
CA ALA A 201 31.83 -43.19 -29.98
C ALA A 201 31.90 -44.61 -30.56
N SER A 202 32.70 -44.81 -31.62
CA SER A 202 32.93 -46.12 -32.25
C SER A 202 33.53 -47.14 -31.27
N THR A 203 34.49 -46.74 -30.42
CA THR A 203 35.06 -47.64 -29.39
C THR A 203 34.04 -48.06 -28.33
N THR A 204 32.99 -47.27 -28.14
CA THR A 204 31.92 -47.53 -27.16
C THR A 204 30.68 -48.19 -27.76
N GLY A 205 30.65 -48.44 -29.08
CA GLY A 205 29.50 -49.00 -29.78
C GLY A 205 28.34 -48.01 -30.00
N LEU A 206 28.60 -46.70 -29.84
CA LEU A 206 27.63 -45.63 -30.09
C LEU A 206 27.82 -45.04 -31.49
N GLU A 207 26.73 -44.67 -32.12
CA GLU A 207 26.75 -43.87 -33.35
C GLU A 207 26.77 -42.37 -33.01
N PHE A 208 27.61 -41.61 -33.71
CA PHE A 208 27.77 -40.16 -33.49
C PHE A 208 27.36 -39.35 -34.71
N PHE A 209 26.63 -38.27 -34.49
CA PHE A 209 26.32 -37.25 -35.50
C PHE A 209 26.57 -35.85 -34.96
N THR A 210 26.97 -34.93 -35.82
CA THR A 210 26.65 -33.51 -35.64
C THR A 210 25.21 -33.24 -36.04
N LEU A 211 24.58 -32.20 -35.47
CA LEU A 211 23.21 -31.82 -35.82
C LEU A 211 23.07 -31.53 -37.34
N ALA A 212 24.08 -30.94 -37.97
CA ALA A 212 24.08 -30.67 -39.40
C ALA A 212 24.09 -31.95 -40.27
N GLU A 213 24.85 -32.97 -39.87
CA GLU A 213 24.85 -34.28 -40.54
C GLU A 213 23.50 -34.98 -40.37
N LEU A 214 22.90 -34.90 -39.18
CA LEU A 214 21.58 -35.45 -38.91
C LEU A 214 20.50 -34.75 -39.75
N GLU A 215 20.53 -33.42 -39.85
CA GLU A 215 19.61 -32.67 -40.71
C GLU A 215 19.79 -33.02 -42.19
N THR A 216 21.03 -33.27 -42.63
CA THR A 216 21.32 -33.71 -44.01
C THR A 216 20.76 -35.10 -44.29
N LEU A 217 20.88 -36.03 -43.34
CA LEU A 217 20.27 -37.36 -43.41
C LEU A 217 18.73 -37.24 -43.56
N GLY A 218 18.12 -36.39 -42.74
CA GLY A 218 16.69 -36.14 -42.79
C GLY A 218 16.22 -35.50 -44.09
N LYS A 219 16.98 -34.54 -44.62
CA LYS A 219 16.72 -33.91 -45.92
C LYS A 219 16.74 -34.92 -47.08
N LYS A 220 17.57 -35.96 -46.98
CA LYS A 220 17.63 -37.05 -47.97
C LYS A 220 16.44 -38.01 -47.85
N HIS A 221 15.88 -38.16 -46.65
CA HIS A 221 14.81 -39.11 -46.32
C HIS A 221 13.56 -38.40 -45.78
N LEU A 222 13.14 -37.31 -46.44
CA LEU A 222 12.02 -36.47 -45.96
C LEU A 222 10.73 -37.27 -45.82
N LYS A 223 10.06 -37.06 -44.68
CA LYS A 223 8.74 -37.58 -44.38
C LYS A 223 7.84 -36.49 -43.85
N ASP A 224 6.55 -36.56 -44.14
CA ASP A 224 5.58 -35.63 -43.58
C ASP A 224 5.41 -35.84 -42.06
N PRO A 225 5.11 -34.78 -41.29
CA PRO A 225 4.80 -34.88 -39.87
C PRO A 225 3.70 -35.92 -39.58
N ILE A 226 3.94 -36.76 -38.59
CA ILE A 226 3.04 -37.81 -38.13
C ILE A 226 2.16 -37.21 -37.03
N LYS A 227 0.88 -36.99 -37.33
CA LYS A 227 -0.07 -36.53 -36.32
C LYS A 227 -0.21 -37.58 -35.21
N PRO A 228 -0.27 -37.16 -33.94
CA PRO A 228 -0.47 -38.09 -32.85
C PRO A 228 -1.83 -38.80 -32.99
N SER A 229 -1.87 -40.08 -32.62
CA SER A 229 -3.06 -40.93 -32.76
C SER A 229 -4.17 -40.56 -31.77
N SER A 230 -3.82 -39.89 -30.67
CA SER A 230 -4.73 -39.44 -29.62
C SER A 230 -4.14 -38.25 -28.86
N PRO A 231 -4.96 -37.35 -28.29
CA PRO A 231 -4.50 -36.32 -27.34
C PRO A 231 -3.77 -36.92 -26.12
N ASP A 232 -4.07 -38.16 -25.76
CA ASP A 232 -3.45 -38.86 -24.62
C ASP A 232 -2.07 -39.46 -24.95
N GLN A 233 -1.64 -39.38 -26.21
CA GLN A 233 -0.31 -39.84 -26.59
C GLN A 233 0.76 -39.01 -25.86
N ILE A 234 1.66 -39.70 -25.17
CA ILE A 234 2.76 -39.07 -24.43
C ILE A 234 3.69 -38.36 -25.42
N CYS A 235 4.02 -37.10 -25.11
CA CYS A 235 4.94 -36.29 -25.91
C CYS A 235 6.23 -35.97 -25.15
N THR A 236 6.20 -35.93 -23.82
CA THR A 236 7.39 -35.68 -23.03
C THR A 236 7.35 -36.31 -21.64
N ILE A 237 8.53 -36.65 -21.13
CA ILE A 237 8.76 -37.04 -19.75
C ILE A 237 9.57 -35.94 -19.07
N CYS A 238 8.98 -35.30 -18.07
CA CYS A 238 9.65 -34.27 -17.27
C CYS A 238 10.07 -34.87 -15.93
N TYR A 239 11.37 -34.96 -15.68
CA TYR A 239 11.87 -35.46 -14.40
C TYR A 239 11.83 -34.39 -13.31
N THR A 240 11.17 -34.69 -12.20
CA THR A 240 11.12 -33.83 -11.01
C THR A 240 12.04 -34.40 -9.93
N SER A 241 12.89 -33.53 -9.37
CA SER A 241 13.68 -33.87 -8.18
C SER A 241 12.87 -33.51 -6.93
N GLY A 242 12.38 -34.52 -6.22
CA GLY A 242 11.87 -34.34 -4.86
C GLY A 242 13.01 -34.08 -3.87
N THR A 243 12.67 -33.66 -2.65
CA THR A 243 13.63 -33.46 -1.54
C THR A 243 14.21 -34.78 -0.99
N THR A 244 13.73 -35.93 -1.46
CA THR A 244 14.10 -37.27 -0.97
C THR A 244 14.05 -38.30 -2.12
N GLY A 245 15.21 -38.72 -2.66
CA GLY A 245 15.33 -39.87 -3.57
C GLY A 245 15.64 -39.57 -5.04
N ASN A 246 15.61 -40.61 -5.88
CA ASN A 246 15.85 -40.51 -7.33
C ASN A 246 14.75 -39.66 -8.03
N PRO A 247 15.08 -38.94 -9.13
CA PRO A 247 14.11 -38.15 -9.87
C PRO A 247 12.95 -38.99 -10.41
N LYS A 248 11.73 -38.45 -10.36
CA LYS A 248 10.52 -39.12 -10.88
C LYS A 248 10.11 -38.55 -12.23
N GLY A 249 9.81 -39.40 -13.20
CA GLY A 249 9.40 -38.97 -14.54
C GLY A 249 7.90 -38.72 -14.63
N VAL A 250 7.49 -37.46 -14.77
CA VAL A 250 6.08 -37.11 -15.00
C VAL A 250 5.72 -37.30 -16.47
N LEU A 251 4.67 -38.08 -16.75
CA LEU A 251 4.20 -38.31 -18.12
C LEU A 251 3.27 -37.19 -18.58
N LEU A 252 3.65 -36.48 -19.65
CA LEU A 252 2.85 -35.41 -20.23
C LEU A 252 2.44 -35.74 -21.66
N ALA A 253 1.13 -35.76 -21.89
CA ALA A 253 0.53 -36.02 -23.18
C ALA A 253 0.39 -34.75 -24.03
N HIS A 254 0.22 -34.92 -25.34
CA HIS A 254 -0.02 -33.82 -26.27
C HIS A 254 -1.19 -32.93 -25.84
N GLY A 255 -2.30 -33.53 -25.42
CA GLY A 255 -3.50 -32.84 -24.97
C GLY A 255 -3.29 -32.03 -23.70
N HIS A 256 -2.57 -32.57 -22.71
CA HIS A 256 -2.29 -31.86 -21.45
C HIS A 256 -1.57 -30.53 -21.73
N LEU A 257 -0.52 -30.57 -22.55
CA LEU A 257 0.28 -29.40 -22.90
C LEU A 257 -0.47 -28.43 -23.83
N ALA A 258 -1.12 -28.93 -24.89
CA ALA A 258 -1.82 -28.08 -25.84
C ALA A 258 -2.92 -27.25 -25.17
N VAL A 259 -3.78 -27.90 -24.37
CA VAL A 259 -4.90 -27.24 -23.71
C VAL A 259 -4.39 -26.28 -22.62
N SER A 260 -3.39 -26.69 -21.83
CA SER A 260 -2.80 -25.82 -20.79
C SER A 260 -2.15 -24.56 -21.38
N CYS A 261 -1.47 -24.66 -22.53
CA CYS A 261 -0.84 -23.51 -23.19
C CYS A 261 -1.87 -22.52 -23.78
N ILE A 262 -2.96 -23.01 -24.39
CA ILE A 262 -4.02 -22.14 -24.93
C ILE A 262 -4.80 -21.44 -23.83
N ALA A 263 -5.30 -22.21 -22.87
CA ALA A 263 -6.12 -21.64 -21.80
C ALA A 263 -5.28 -20.77 -20.86
N GLY A 264 -4.01 -21.13 -20.64
CA GLY A 264 -3.09 -20.43 -19.75
C GLY A 264 -2.82 -18.97 -20.13
N LEU A 265 -3.03 -18.57 -21.39
CA LEU A 265 -2.86 -17.19 -21.87
C LEU A 265 -4.13 -16.58 -22.49
N GLY A 266 -5.29 -17.24 -22.37
CA GLY A 266 -6.49 -16.92 -23.17
C GLY A 266 -7.14 -15.55 -22.90
N ASP A 267 -6.86 -14.90 -21.77
CA ASP A 267 -7.29 -13.52 -21.44
C ASP A 267 -6.20 -12.47 -21.70
N LEU A 268 -5.01 -12.88 -22.15
CA LEU A 268 -3.92 -11.97 -22.47
C LEU A 268 -4.00 -11.51 -23.93
N THR A 269 -3.76 -10.22 -24.14
CA THR A 269 -3.63 -9.63 -25.48
C THR A 269 -2.17 -9.26 -25.69
N PHE A 270 -1.50 -9.97 -26.60
CA PHE A 270 -0.11 -9.71 -26.93
C PHE A 270 -0.01 -8.64 -28.02
N THR A 271 0.88 -7.67 -27.85
CA THR A 271 1.35 -6.86 -28.98
C THR A 271 2.08 -7.77 -29.97
N ILE A 272 1.69 -7.70 -31.25
CA ILE A 272 2.28 -8.48 -32.33
C ILE A 272 2.85 -7.50 -33.39
N PRO A 273 4.12 -7.61 -33.78
CA PRO A 273 5.08 -8.62 -33.35
C PRO A 273 5.62 -8.34 -31.93
N GLY A 274 5.47 -9.33 -31.06
CA GLY A 274 5.98 -9.32 -29.68
C GLY A 274 7.26 -10.13 -29.57
N ARG A 275 7.98 -9.98 -28.44
CA ARG A 275 9.21 -10.73 -28.16
C ARG A 275 9.21 -11.29 -26.74
N MET A 276 9.65 -12.53 -26.58
CA MET A 276 9.91 -13.15 -25.28
C MET A 276 11.39 -13.47 -25.10
N LEU A 277 11.94 -13.25 -23.90
CA LEU A 277 13.28 -13.73 -23.54
C LEU A 277 13.21 -15.15 -22.95
N SER A 278 13.90 -16.11 -23.57
CA SER A 278 14.07 -17.47 -23.07
C SER A 278 15.38 -17.61 -22.29
N TYR A 279 15.26 -17.86 -20.99
CA TYR A 279 16.36 -18.22 -20.09
C TYR A 279 15.94 -19.22 -18.99
N LEU A 280 14.64 -19.42 -18.80
CA LEU A 280 14.13 -20.44 -17.87
C LEU A 280 14.34 -21.81 -18.51
N PRO A 281 15.00 -22.78 -17.84
CA PRO A 281 15.32 -24.07 -18.45
C PRO A 281 14.12 -24.69 -19.17
N VAL A 282 14.23 -24.99 -20.47
CA VAL A 282 13.16 -25.68 -21.23
C VAL A 282 12.94 -27.11 -20.70
N ALA A 283 13.92 -27.65 -19.95
CA ALA A 283 13.74 -28.87 -19.18
C ALA A 283 12.73 -28.76 -18.03
N HIS A 284 12.41 -27.53 -17.60
CA HIS A 284 11.37 -27.26 -16.64
C HIS A 284 10.06 -26.91 -17.36
N ILE A 285 8.94 -27.48 -16.89
CA ILE A 285 7.63 -27.32 -17.54
C ILE A 285 7.20 -25.86 -17.70
N TYR A 286 7.59 -25.00 -16.76
CA TYR A 286 7.25 -23.57 -16.80
C TYR A 286 7.90 -22.86 -18.00
N GLY A 287 9.19 -23.10 -18.26
CA GLY A 287 9.87 -22.51 -19.41
C GLY A 287 9.31 -23.06 -20.72
N ARG A 288 9.16 -24.39 -20.79
CA ARG A 288 8.63 -25.07 -21.99
C ARG A 288 7.22 -24.65 -22.35
N GLY A 289 6.31 -24.63 -21.37
CA GLY A 289 4.92 -24.24 -21.59
C GLY A 289 4.79 -22.81 -22.11
N LEU A 290 5.59 -21.89 -21.58
CA LEU A 290 5.62 -20.50 -22.06
C LEU A 290 6.18 -20.39 -23.48
N GLU A 291 7.27 -21.09 -23.81
CA GLU A 291 7.80 -21.08 -25.18
C GLU A 291 6.80 -21.63 -26.20
N LEU A 292 6.17 -22.77 -25.90
CA LEU A 292 5.12 -23.32 -26.76
C LEU A 292 3.98 -22.29 -26.93
N ALA A 293 3.48 -21.75 -25.82
CA ALA A 293 2.38 -20.80 -25.86
C ALA A 293 2.72 -19.51 -26.64
N MET A 294 3.97 -19.02 -26.57
CA MET A 294 4.44 -17.90 -27.39
C MET A 294 4.49 -18.25 -28.89
N ILE A 295 4.96 -19.45 -29.24
CA ILE A 295 5.00 -19.93 -30.61
C ILE A 295 3.60 -19.92 -31.23
N TYR A 296 2.58 -20.39 -30.49
CA TYR A 296 1.19 -20.38 -30.97
C TYR A 296 0.63 -18.98 -31.25
N HIS A 297 0.99 -18.00 -30.43
CA HIS A 297 0.56 -16.61 -30.59
C HIS A 297 1.38 -15.85 -31.64
N GLY A 298 2.40 -16.46 -32.26
CA GLY A 298 3.23 -15.77 -33.25
C GLY A 298 4.25 -14.81 -32.64
N VAL A 299 4.60 -14.98 -31.37
CA VAL A 299 5.56 -14.16 -30.61
C VAL A 299 6.97 -14.71 -30.82
N SER A 300 7.93 -13.83 -31.12
CA SER A 300 9.32 -14.23 -31.37
C SER A 300 10.06 -14.53 -30.06
N ILE A 301 10.81 -15.62 -29.99
CA ILE A 301 11.55 -16.06 -28.80
C ILE A 301 13.04 -15.77 -28.99
N GLY A 302 13.59 -14.86 -28.19
CA GLY A 302 15.03 -14.60 -28.13
C GLY A 302 15.68 -15.38 -26.99
N PHE A 303 16.67 -16.21 -27.29
CA PHE A 303 17.44 -16.96 -26.31
C PHE A 303 18.53 -16.09 -25.67
N PHE A 304 18.74 -16.25 -24.38
CA PHE A 304 19.86 -15.61 -23.65
C PHE A 304 21.22 -16.22 -24.06
N THR A 305 22.30 -15.52 -23.73
CA THR A 305 23.68 -15.90 -24.10
C THR A 305 24.30 -17.03 -23.28
N GLY A 306 23.52 -17.65 -22.37
CA GLY A 306 23.96 -18.77 -21.52
C GLY A 306 24.42 -18.36 -20.11
N ASP A 307 24.79 -17.09 -19.90
CA ASP A 307 25.21 -16.58 -18.59
C ASP A 307 24.08 -15.81 -17.88
N PRO A 308 23.51 -16.32 -16.77
CA PRO A 308 22.50 -15.62 -15.98
C PRO A 308 22.94 -14.25 -15.44
N LEU A 309 24.25 -14.00 -15.29
CA LEU A 309 24.78 -12.70 -14.85
C LEU A 309 24.60 -11.62 -15.92
N ARG A 310 24.54 -12.01 -17.19
CA ARG A 310 24.34 -11.12 -18.35
C ARG A 310 22.89 -11.03 -18.82
N LEU A 311 21.97 -11.68 -18.11
CA LEU A 311 20.55 -11.77 -18.50
C LEU A 311 19.90 -10.39 -18.76
N LEU A 312 20.22 -9.37 -17.95
CA LEU A 312 19.66 -8.03 -18.13
C LEU A 312 20.26 -7.29 -19.34
N GLU A 313 21.52 -7.58 -19.70
CA GLU A 313 22.14 -7.10 -20.95
C GLU A 313 21.38 -7.67 -22.16
N ASP A 314 21.11 -8.98 -22.14
CA ASP A 314 20.34 -9.63 -23.20
C ASP A 314 18.91 -9.10 -23.30
N ALA A 315 18.25 -8.86 -22.14
CA ALA A 315 16.93 -8.23 -22.09
C ALA A 315 16.93 -6.80 -22.68
N GLN A 316 17.99 -6.02 -22.41
CA GLN A 316 18.16 -4.67 -22.96
C GLN A 316 18.28 -4.66 -24.49
N VAL A 317 19.03 -5.60 -25.05
CA VAL A 317 19.22 -5.75 -26.49
C VAL A 317 17.96 -6.29 -27.16
N LEU A 318 17.32 -7.32 -26.58
CA LEU A 318 16.14 -7.96 -27.16
C LEU A 318 14.90 -7.05 -27.13
N GLN A 319 14.75 -6.24 -26.07
CA GLN A 319 13.56 -5.45 -25.75
C GLN A 319 12.28 -6.29 -25.72
N PRO A 320 12.16 -7.26 -24.81
CA PRO A 320 11.01 -8.16 -24.75
C PRO A 320 9.71 -7.42 -24.41
N THR A 321 8.59 -7.88 -24.97
CA THR A 321 7.22 -7.50 -24.57
C THR A 321 6.66 -8.46 -23.51
N PHE A 322 7.12 -9.70 -23.50
CA PHE A 322 6.80 -10.70 -22.49
C PHE A 322 8.09 -11.15 -21.77
N PHE A 323 8.14 -10.99 -20.45
CA PHE A 323 9.32 -11.33 -19.67
C PHE A 323 8.98 -12.36 -18.58
N PRO A 324 9.33 -13.65 -18.80
CA PRO A 324 9.11 -14.66 -17.79
C PRO A 324 10.11 -14.47 -16.64
N ALA A 325 9.64 -14.57 -15.41
CA ALA A 325 10.44 -14.28 -14.23
C ALA A 325 10.31 -15.36 -13.15
N VAL A 326 11.32 -15.39 -12.27
CA VAL A 326 11.28 -16.11 -11.00
C VAL A 326 11.53 -15.10 -9.87
N PRO A 327 11.09 -15.38 -8.62
CA PRO A 327 11.18 -14.42 -7.52
C PRO A 327 12.59 -13.84 -7.33
N ARG A 328 13.63 -14.65 -7.52
CA ARG A 328 15.04 -14.22 -7.42
C ARG A 328 15.38 -13.06 -8.34
N ILE A 329 14.93 -13.11 -9.61
CA ILE A 329 15.21 -12.05 -10.60
C ILE A 329 14.44 -10.78 -10.24
N LEU A 330 13.16 -10.91 -9.88
CA LEU A 330 12.35 -9.74 -9.51
C LEU A 330 12.84 -9.08 -8.22
N ASN A 331 13.23 -9.87 -7.22
CA ASN A 331 13.84 -9.36 -5.98
C ASN A 331 15.15 -8.62 -6.26
N LYS A 332 16.00 -9.12 -7.17
CA LYS A 332 17.23 -8.42 -7.58
C LYS A 332 16.92 -7.07 -8.22
N ILE A 333 15.92 -7.00 -9.10
CA ILE A 333 15.46 -5.74 -9.73
C ILE A 333 14.89 -4.79 -8.65
N TYR A 334 14.07 -5.31 -7.74
CA TYR A 334 13.48 -4.56 -6.62
C TYR A 334 14.56 -3.96 -5.72
N GLN A 335 15.55 -4.76 -5.29
CA GLN A 335 16.65 -4.32 -4.44
C GLN A 335 17.53 -3.28 -5.15
N ALA A 336 17.90 -3.54 -6.41
CA ALA A 336 18.68 -2.59 -7.20
C ALA A 336 17.95 -1.24 -7.34
N ALA A 337 16.64 -1.26 -7.62
CA ALA A 337 15.84 -0.04 -7.72
C ALA A 337 15.69 0.68 -6.36
N ASN A 338 15.43 -0.06 -5.28
CA ASN A 338 15.28 0.53 -3.94
C ASN A 338 16.58 1.07 -3.37
N SER A 339 17.74 0.60 -3.82
CA SER A 339 19.03 1.22 -3.46
C SER A 339 19.08 2.70 -3.83
N ALA A 340 18.43 3.12 -4.94
CA ALA A 340 18.30 4.52 -5.33
C ALA A 340 17.43 5.33 -4.34
N GLY A 341 16.47 4.66 -3.70
CA GLY A 341 15.64 5.21 -2.64
C GLY A 341 16.35 5.35 -1.30
N ASN A 342 17.45 4.64 -1.06
CA ASN A 342 18.22 4.73 0.19
C ASN A 342 19.30 5.83 0.16
N VAL A 343 19.49 6.49 -0.99
CA VAL A 343 20.43 7.60 -1.12
C VAL A 343 19.92 8.82 -0.33
N PRO A 344 20.69 9.40 0.60
CA PRO A 344 20.29 10.61 1.30
C PRO A 344 20.23 11.82 0.34
N GLY A 345 19.37 12.78 0.63
CA GLY A 345 19.19 13.99 -0.16
C GLY A 345 18.17 13.89 -1.30
N LEU A 346 18.20 14.89 -2.20
CA LEU A 346 17.13 15.16 -3.17
C LEU A 346 16.81 13.97 -4.10
N LYS A 347 17.83 13.19 -4.52
CA LYS A 347 17.64 12.04 -5.41
C LYS A 347 16.84 10.91 -4.76
N GLY A 348 17.13 10.58 -3.50
CA GLY A 348 16.38 9.55 -2.77
C GLY A 348 14.99 10.03 -2.35
N ASP A 349 14.84 11.29 -1.96
CA ASP A 349 13.52 11.87 -1.68
C ASP A 349 12.62 11.88 -2.91
N LEU A 350 13.17 12.25 -4.08
CA LEU A 350 12.46 12.21 -5.36
C LEU A 350 12.00 10.79 -5.70
N PHE A 351 12.87 9.79 -5.52
CA PHE A 351 12.55 8.39 -5.75
C PHE A 351 11.44 7.89 -4.82
N ARG A 352 11.57 8.13 -3.50
CA ARG A 352 10.55 7.73 -2.51
C ARG A 352 9.20 8.37 -2.81
N ARG A 353 9.18 9.64 -3.23
CA ARG A 353 7.96 10.34 -3.62
C ARG A 353 7.35 9.80 -4.91
N ALA A 354 8.18 9.48 -5.91
CA ALA A 354 7.72 8.88 -7.17
C ALA A 354 7.06 7.51 -6.93
N VAL A 355 7.69 6.66 -6.13
CA VAL A 355 7.18 5.34 -5.73
C VAL A 355 5.87 5.48 -4.94
N ALA A 356 5.83 6.34 -3.92
CA ALA A 356 4.62 6.57 -3.12
C ALA A 356 3.45 7.08 -3.97
N THR A 357 3.71 7.99 -4.93
CA THR A 357 2.68 8.54 -5.82
C THR A 357 2.11 7.46 -6.74
N LYS A 358 2.96 6.66 -7.39
CA LYS A 358 2.48 5.59 -8.27
C LYS A 358 1.76 4.47 -7.51
N HIS A 359 2.20 4.13 -6.29
CA HIS A 359 1.44 3.20 -5.45
C HIS A 359 0.06 3.73 -5.07
N ALA A 360 -0.05 5.01 -4.71
CA ALA A 360 -1.34 5.63 -4.40
C ALA A 360 -2.28 5.66 -5.62
N ASN A 361 -1.74 5.95 -6.80
CA ASN A 361 -2.49 5.87 -8.06
C ASN A 361 -2.96 4.45 -8.36
N PHE A 362 -2.04 3.46 -8.32
CA PHE A 362 -2.38 2.07 -8.56
C PHE A 362 -3.48 1.56 -7.61
N ARG A 363 -3.40 1.90 -6.31
CA ARG A 363 -4.42 1.50 -5.32
C ARG A 363 -5.79 2.17 -5.52
N SER A 364 -5.84 3.36 -6.11
CA SER A 364 -7.08 4.13 -6.23
C SER A 364 -7.75 4.02 -7.59
N THR A 365 -6.98 3.84 -8.66
CA THR A 365 -7.50 3.84 -10.04
C THR A 365 -7.07 2.61 -10.84
N GLY A 366 -6.18 1.76 -10.31
CA GLY A 366 -5.59 0.65 -11.07
C GLY A 366 -4.57 1.07 -12.12
N GLN A 367 -4.28 2.38 -12.27
CA GLN A 367 -3.36 2.86 -13.30
C GLN A 367 -1.90 2.61 -12.93
N LEU A 368 -1.17 1.96 -13.85
CA LEU A 368 0.24 1.63 -13.71
C LEU A 368 1.20 2.72 -14.21
N THR A 369 0.72 3.67 -15.01
CA THR A 369 1.53 4.74 -15.61
C THR A 369 1.33 6.09 -14.92
N HIS A 370 2.34 6.96 -15.02
CA HIS A 370 2.28 8.33 -14.53
C HIS A 370 3.09 9.27 -15.43
N PRO A 371 2.48 10.33 -16.00
CA PRO A 371 3.11 11.14 -17.06
C PRO A 371 4.44 11.80 -16.66
N ILE A 372 4.55 12.26 -15.41
CA ILE A 372 5.74 12.93 -14.88
C ILE A 372 6.79 11.94 -14.36
N TRP A 373 6.39 11.05 -13.43
CA TRP A 373 7.31 10.14 -12.76
C TRP A 373 7.90 9.07 -13.68
N ASP A 374 7.17 8.63 -14.69
CA ASP A 374 7.69 7.63 -15.63
C ASP A 374 8.86 8.20 -16.43
N ARG A 375 8.73 9.44 -16.88
CA ARG A 375 9.79 10.11 -17.65
C ARG A 375 11.01 10.47 -16.80
N LEU A 376 10.81 10.87 -15.54
CA LEU A 376 11.88 11.36 -14.67
C LEU A 376 12.64 10.26 -13.93
N VAL A 377 11.92 9.23 -13.46
CA VAL A 377 12.47 8.21 -12.55
C VAL A 377 12.43 6.83 -13.19
N PHE A 378 11.24 6.37 -13.59
CA PHE A 378 11.04 4.96 -13.93
C PHE A 378 11.55 4.56 -15.32
N LYS A 379 11.73 5.49 -16.27
CA LYS A 379 12.29 5.20 -17.60
C LYS A 379 13.65 4.50 -17.53
N LYS A 380 14.47 4.84 -16.53
CA LYS A 380 15.78 4.19 -16.30
C LYS A 380 15.62 2.76 -15.77
N ILE A 381 14.61 2.52 -14.94
CA ILE A 381 14.32 1.18 -14.39
C ILE A 381 13.68 0.29 -15.46
N GLN A 382 12.73 0.82 -16.23
CA GLN A 382 12.12 0.16 -17.38
C GLN A 382 13.18 -0.26 -18.41
N ALA A 383 14.18 0.58 -18.65
CA ALA A 383 15.28 0.28 -19.55
C ALA A 383 16.11 -0.94 -19.11
N VAL A 384 16.11 -1.33 -17.83
CA VAL A 384 16.85 -2.52 -17.34
C VAL A 384 16.31 -3.82 -17.96
N VAL A 385 15.02 -3.86 -18.30
CA VAL A 385 14.38 -5.00 -18.99
C VAL A 385 14.03 -4.68 -20.45
N GLY A 386 14.70 -3.68 -21.04
CA GLY A 386 14.51 -3.28 -22.45
C GLY A 386 13.35 -2.32 -22.72
N GLY A 387 12.57 -1.93 -21.71
CA GLY A 387 11.63 -0.80 -21.76
C GLY A 387 10.33 -1.00 -22.55
N LYS A 388 10.10 -2.18 -23.13
CA LYS A 388 8.89 -2.53 -23.89
C LYS A 388 8.05 -3.65 -23.26
N VAL A 389 8.38 -4.04 -22.03
CA VAL A 389 7.69 -5.13 -21.32
C VAL A 389 6.25 -4.72 -21.01
N GLU A 390 5.31 -5.54 -21.45
CA GLU A 390 3.87 -5.40 -21.20
C GLU A 390 3.41 -6.37 -20.12
N TYR A 391 3.99 -7.58 -20.13
CA TYR A 391 3.63 -8.67 -19.23
C TYR A 391 4.86 -9.30 -18.60
N ILE A 392 4.77 -9.50 -17.28
CA ILE A 392 5.69 -10.31 -16.50
C ILE A 392 4.89 -11.40 -15.82
N THR A 393 5.35 -12.64 -15.94
CA THR A 393 4.83 -13.77 -15.16
C THR A 393 5.89 -14.21 -14.16
N CYS A 394 5.51 -14.48 -12.91
CA CYS A 394 6.46 -14.88 -11.86
C CYS A 394 6.00 -16.17 -11.16
N GLY A 395 6.56 -17.32 -11.51
CA GLY A 395 6.19 -18.62 -10.94
C GLY A 395 7.31 -19.34 -10.20
N SER A 396 7.09 -20.64 -9.92
CA SER A 396 8.03 -21.59 -9.28
C SER A 396 8.30 -21.42 -7.79
N ALA A 397 8.14 -20.22 -7.22
CA ALA A 397 8.31 -19.97 -5.78
C ALA A 397 7.49 -18.75 -5.32
N PRO A 398 7.20 -18.62 -4.01
CA PRO A 398 6.50 -17.45 -3.46
C PRO A 398 7.30 -16.17 -3.60
N ILE A 399 6.60 -15.03 -3.71
CA ILE A 399 7.19 -13.69 -3.72
C ILE A 399 6.35 -12.74 -2.87
N SER A 400 6.97 -11.73 -2.25
CA SER A 400 6.22 -10.78 -1.41
C SER A 400 5.33 -9.86 -2.26
N SER A 401 4.14 -9.57 -1.74
CA SER A 401 3.20 -8.63 -2.35
C SER A 401 3.79 -7.24 -2.55
N ASP A 402 4.69 -6.81 -1.65
CA ASP A 402 5.38 -5.52 -1.75
C ASP A 402 6.33 -5.48 -2.94
N CYS A 403 7.08 -6.56 -3.18
CA CYS A 403 7.95 -6.68 -4.35
C CYS A 403 7.12 -6.64 -5.63
N LEU A 404 6.06 -7.45 -5.72
CA LEU A 404 5.17 -7.47 -6.88
C LEU A 404 4.53 -6.12 -7.17
N ASN A 405 3.95 -5.47 -6.16
CA ASN A 405 3.32 -4.16 -6.31
C ASN A 405 4.34 -3.11 -6.76
N PHE A 406 5.58 -3.16 -6.26
CA PHE A 406 6.64 -2.27 -6.71
C PHE A 406 7.01 -2.53 -8.16
N ILE A 407 7.22 -3.78 -8.58
CA ILE A 407 7.59 -4.12 -9.96
C ILE A 407 6.50 -3.67 -10.94
N LYS A 408 5.20 -3.88 -10.60
CA LYS A 408 4.05 -3.39 -11.37
C LYS A 408 4.17 -1.91 -11.68
N ILE A 409 4.38 -1.08 -10.65
CA ILE A 409 4.49 0.37 -10.85
C ILE A 409 5.83 0.79 -11.44
N ALA A 410 6.92 0.09 -11.14
CA ALA A 410 8.26 0.51 -11.55
C ALA A 410 8.52 0.23 -13.03
N LEU A 411 8.01 -0.90 -13.53
CA LEU A 411 8.09 -1.26 -14.94
C LEU A 411 6.88 -0.80 -15.75
N ALA A 412 5.81 -0.36 -15.08
CA ALA A 412 4.55 0.03 -15.69
C ALA A 412 3.93 -1.06 -16.58
N CYS A 413 4.08 -2.32 -16.14
CA CYS A 413 3.62 -3.51 -16.85
C CYS A 413 2.72 -4.36 -15.96
N ASN A 414 1.90 -5.22 -16.58
CA ASN A 414 1.09 -6.17 -15.86
C ASN A 414 1.99 -7.29 -15.32
N VAL A 415 2.11 -7.37 -14.00
CA VAL A 415 2.85 -8.45 -13.34
C VAL A 415 1.84 -9.42 -12.76
N PHE A 416 1.83 -10.63 -13.30
CA PHE A 416 1.12 -11.75 -12.72
C PHE A 416 2.04 -12.43 -11.73
N GLU A 417 1.56 -12.62 -10.51
CA GLU A 417 2.06 -13.71 -9.68
C GLU A 417 1.70 -14.96 -10.48
N GLY A 418 2.70 -15.47 -11.19
CA GLY A 418 2.54 -16.53 -12.19
C GLY A 418 1.78 -17.64 -11.53
N GLY A 419 0.67 -18.03 -12.15
CA GLY A 419 -0.29 -18.96 -11.58
C GLY A 419 0.37 -20.16 -10.90
N TYR A 420 -0.25 -20.65 -9.83
CA TYR A 420 0.29 -21.82 -9.16
C TYR A 420 0.09 -23.06 -10.03
N GLY A 421 1.12 -23.90 -10.11
CA GLY A 421 1.10 -25.17 -10.81
C GLY A 421 2.37 -25.97 -10.55
N LEU A 422 2.28 -27.27 -10.82
CA LEU A 422 3.34 -28.25 -10.67
C LEU A 422 3.67 -28.85 -12.05
N THR A 423 4.71 -29.69 -12.12
CA THR A 423 4.96 -30.50 -13.33
C THR A 423 3.78 -31.43 -13.58
N GLU A 424 3.22 -31.98 -12.50
CA GLU A 424 2.08 -32.88 -12.47
C GLU A 424 0.77 -32.20 -12.89
N THR A 425 0.68 -30.87 -12.86
CA THR A 425 -0.47 -30.09 -13.36
C THR A 425 -0.16 -29.34 -14.66
N THR A 426 0.92 -29.72 -15.36
CA THR A 426 1.35 -29.07 -16.61
C THR A 426 1.52 -27.54 -16.47
N SER A 427 2.21 -27.12 -15.40
CA SER A 427 2.55 -25.72 -15.06
C SER A 427 1.43 -24.79 -14.58
N ILE A 428 0.16 -25.21 -14.59
CA ILE A 428 -0.95 -24.32 -14.19
C ILE A 428 -2.10 -25.08 -13.50
N ALA A 429 -2.59 -24.51 -12.40
CA ALA A 429 -3.76 -24.98 -11.67
C ALA A 429 -4.63 -23.80 -11.21
N THR A 430 -4.02 -22.72 -10.71
CA THR A 430 -4.67 -21.43 -10.46
C THR A 430 -3.93 -20.34 -11.21
N ARG A 431 -4.60 -19.22 -11.54
CA ARG A 431 -3.93 -18.08 -12.17
C ARG A 431 -4.67 -16.78 -11.88
N THR A 432 -3.92 -15.73 -11.56
CA THR A 432 -4.47 -14.37 -11.43
C THR A 432 -5.04 -13.86 -12.76
N ILE A 433 -6.26 -13.30 -12.73
CA ILE A 433 -6.95 -12.77 -13.91
C ILE A 433 -6.49 -11.34 -14.20
N THR A 434 -6.37 -11.00 -15.48
CA THR A 434 -6.03 -9.65 -15.93
C THR A 434 -7.09 -8.63 -15.47
N GLY A 435 -6.65 -7.54 -14.84
CA GLY A 435 -7.53 -6.47 -14.35
C GLY A 435 -7.93 -6.58 -12.88
N ASP A 436 -7.68 -7.70 -12.21
CA ASP A 436 -7.87 -7.80 -10.75
C ASP A 436 -6.68 -7.16 -10.01
N ASN A 437 -6.82 -5.87 -9.70
CA ASN A 437 -5.80 -5.10 -8.96
C ASN A 437 -5.69 -5.50 -7.48
N THR A 438 -6.62 -6.30 -6.96
CA THR A 438 -6.63 -6.78 -5.57
C THR A 438 -6.02 -8.17 -5.40
N SER A 439 -5.67 -8.84 -6.50
CA SER A 439 -5.10 -10.21 -6.53
C SER A 439 -3.65 -10.32 -6.03
N THR A 440 -2.94 -9.22 -5.78
CA THR A 440 -1.51 -9.28 -5.42
C THR A 440 -1.31 -10.07 -4.11
N GLY A 441 -0.45 -11.09 -4.13
CA GLY A 441 -0.22 -12.00 -3.01
C GLY A 441 -1.08 -13.25 -3.05
N THR A 442 -1.94 -13.41 -4.07
CA THR A 442 -2.74 -14.62 -4.32
C THR A 442 -2.27 -15.25 -5.62
N THR A 443 -2.44 -16.56 -5.75
CA THR A 443 -2.17 -17.30 -7.00
C THR A 443 -3.38 -17.24 -7.96
N GLY A 444 -4.47 -16.63 -7.53
CA GLY A 444 -5.69 -16.38 -8.30
C GLY A 444 -6.76 -17.48 -8.14
N PRO A 445 -7.88 -17.35 -8.85
CA PRO A 445 -8.93 -18.38 -8.87
C PRO A 445 -8.48 -19.66 -9.60
N PRO A 446 -9.25 -20.76 -9.50
CA PRO A 446 -9.04 -21.96 -10.28
C PRO A 446 -8.97 -21.65 -11.78
N HIS A 447 -8.02 -22.28 -12.45
CA HIS A 447 -7.88 -22.16 -13.89
C HIS A 447 -9.07 -22.83 -14.59
N SER A 448 -9.46 -22.33 -15.77
CA SER A 448 -10.67 -22.79 -16.49
C SER A 448 -10.67 -24.27 -16.89
N LEU A 449 -9.54 -24.97 -16.76
CA LEU A 449 -9.39 -26.38 -17.09
C LEU A 449 -9.40 -27.32 -15.87
N CYS A 450 -9.38 -26.76 -14.66
CA CYS A 450 -9.09 -27.52 -13.46
C CYS A 450 -10.13 -27.18 -12.37
N GLU A 451 -10.72 -28.21 -11.77
CA GLU A 451 -11.47 -28.14 -10.52
C GLU A 451 -10.48 -28.17 -9.35
N ILE A 452 -10.76 -27.42 -8.29
CA ILE A 452 -9.90 -27.36 -7.10
C ILE A 452 -10.75 -27.50 -5.84
N LYS A 453 -10.27 -28.29 -4.88
CA LYS A 453 -10.81 -28.38 -3.52
C LYS A 453 -9.70 -28.23 -2.48
N LEU A 454 -10.08 -27.83 -1.27
CA LEU A 454 -9.22 -27.96 -0.09
C LEU A 454 -9.59 -29.22 0.68
N VAL A 455 -8.60 -29.98 1.10
CA VAL A 455 -8.76 -31.15 1.99
C VAL A 455 -8.14 -30.81 3.34
N ASP A 456 -8.88 -31.04 4.42
CA ASP A 456 -8.41 -30.77 5.77
C ASP A 456 -7.15 -31.58 6.09
N VAL A 457 -6.22 -30.95 6.80
CA VAL A 457 -4.98 -31.59 7.28
C VAL A 457 -4.89 -31.42 8.80
N PRO A 458 -5.68 -32.20 9.58
CA PRO A 458 -5.76 -32.02 11.04
C PRO A 458 -4.42 -32.21 11.75
N SER A 459 -3.54 -33.06 11.22
CA SER A 459 -2.19 -33.28 11.75
C SER A 459 -1.31 -32.03 11.76
N MET A 460 -1.64 -31.04 10.92
CA MET A 460 -0.96 -29.75 10.79
C MET A 460 -1.80 -28.58 11.31
N GLY A 461 -3.02 -28.85 11.82
CA GLY A 461 -3.92 -27.82 12.33
C GLY A 461 -4.55 -26.94 11.24
N TYR A 462 -4.66 -27.44 10.01
CA TYR A 462 -5.36 -26.76 8.92
C TYR A 462 -6.72 -27.42 8.68
N THR A 463 -7.79 -26.64 8.76
CA THR A 463 -9.15 -27.12 8.50
C THR A 463 -9.93 -26.13 7.63
N SER A 464 -10.89 -26.66 6.90
CA SER A 464 -11.87 -25.89 6.12
C SER A 464 -12.76 -24.99 7.00
N ASP A 465 -12.81 -25.22 8.31
CA ASP A 465 -13.54 -24.39 9.27
C ASP A 465 -12.73 -23.17 9.78
N ASP A 466 -11.44 -23.08 9.44
CA ASP A 466 -10.56 -22.00 9.89
C ASP A 466 -11.11 -20.60 9.53
N LYS A 467 -10.90 -19.64 10.43
CA LYS A 467 -11.29 -18.23 10.27
C LYS A 467 -10.07 -17.31 10.31
N PRO A 468 -10.03 -16.23 9.50
CA PRO A 468 -11.10 -15.71 8.64
C PRO A 468 -11.29 -16.47 7.32
N PHE A 469 -10.33 -17.31 6.93
CA PHE A 469 -10.32 -18.02 5.64
C PHE A 469 -10.11 -19.53 5.84
N PRO A 470 -10.82 -20.39 5.09
CA PRO A 470 -10.64 -21.85 5.12
C PRO A 470 -9.24 -22.24 4.62
N ARG A 471 -8.65 -23.27 5.22
CA ARG A 471 -7.29 -23.75 4.89
C ARG A 471 -7.23 -25.26 4.74
N GLY A 472 -6.38 -25.76 3.85
CA GLY A 472 -6.20 -27.20 3.66
C GLY A 472 -5.22 -27.52 2.52
N GLU A 473 -4.99 -28.81 2.28
CA GLU A 473 -4.27 -29.28 1.10
C GLU A 473 -5.05 -28.92 -0.16
N LEU A 474 -4.38 -28.29 -1.13
CA LEU A 474 -4.96 -28.04 -2.45
C LEU A 474 -4.94 -29.33 -3.26
N CYS A 475 -6.11 -29.80 -3.68
CA CYS A 475 -6.24 -30.91 -4.63
C CYS A 475 -6.81 -30.40 -5.95
N SER A 476 -6.25 -30.87 -7.07
CA SER A 476 -6.64 -30.45 -8.43
C SER A 476 -7.20 -31.63 -9.22
N ARG A 477 -8.23 -31.40 -10.03
CA ARG A 477 -8.73 -32.37 -11.01
C ARG A 477 -8.99 -31.65 -12.34
N GLY A 478 -8.41 -32.12 -13.43
CA GLY A 478 -8.62 -31.48 -14.74
C GLY A 478 -7.79 -32.10 -15.85
N VAL A 479 -8.09 -31.70 -17.09
CA VAL A 479 -7.39 -32.17 -18.31
C VAL A 479 -5.92 -31.72 -18.34
N CYS A 480 -5.60 -30.70 -17.54
CA CYS A 480 -4.26 -30.18 -17.27
C CYS A 480 -3.35 -31.17 -16.51
N ASN A 481 -3.92 -32.14 -15.79
CA ASN A 481 -3.18 -32.99 -14.87
C ASN A 481 -2.58 -34.23 -15.56
N THR A 482 -1.39 -34.64 -15.10
CA THR A 482 -0.77 -35.91 -15.49
C THR A 482 -1.64 -37.10 -15.06
N LYS A 483 -1.50 -38.22 -15.78
CA LYS A 483 -2.19 -39.47 -15.44
C LYS A 483 -1.32 -40.40 -14.58
N ALA A 484 0.01 -40.28 -14.66
CA ALA A 484 0.91 -41.18 -13.95
C ALA A 484 2.36 -40.68 -13.93
N TYR A 485 3.12 -41.18 -12.96
CA TYR A 485 4.58 -41.23 -13.06
C TYR A 485 5.02 -42.42 -13.91
N TYR A 486 6.07 -42.23 -14.69
CA TYR A 486 6.67 -43.30 -15.49
C TYR A 486 7.25 -44.38 -14.59
N ARG A 487 6.77 -45.63 -14.76
CA ARG A 487 7.23 -46.84 -14.04
C ARG A 487 7.19 -46.75 -12.50
N ASP A 488 6.32 -45.92 -11.94
CA ASP A 488 6.14 -45.77 -10.49
C ASP A 488 4.64 -45.80 -10.12
N PRO A 489 4.00 -46.98 -10.12
CA PRO A 489 2.57 -47.11 -9.82
C PRO A 489 2.26 -46.76 -8.36
N GLU A 490 3.19 -47.01 -7.42
CA GLU A 490 3.00 -46.70 -6.00
C GLU A 490 2.96 -45.17 -5.78
N ALA A 491 3.89 -44.42 -6.36
CA ALA A 491 3.83 -42.97 -6.27
C ALA A 491 2.66 -42.38 -7.06
N THR A 492 2.24 -43.04 -8.14
CA THR A 492 1.06 -42.62 -8.92
C THR A 492 -0.22 -42.75 -8.09
N ALA A 493 -0.41 -43.87 -7.39
CA ALA A 493 -1.56 -44.08 -6.50
C ALA A 493 -1.57 -43.15 -5.28
N LYS A 494 -0.39 -42.65 -4.85
CA LYS A 494 -0.29 -41.62 -3.81
C LYS A 494 -0.53 -40.20 -4.35
N LEU A 495 -0.33 -39.98 -5.64
CA LEU A 495 -0.52 -38.68 -6.29
C LEU A 495 -1.99 -38.45 -6.65
N ILE A 496 -2.66 -39.46 -7.18
CA ILE A 496 -4.03 -39.36 -7.68
C ILE A 496 -4.92 -40.33 -6.89
N ASP A 497 -5.93 -39.79 -6.21
CA ASP A 497 -6.89 -40.59 -5.44
C ASP A 497 -7.88 -41.36 -6.33
N THR A 498 -8.72 -42.20 -5.71
CA THR A 498 -9.73 -43.01 -6.42
C THR A 498 -10.81 -42.18 -7.10
N ASP A 499 -11.00 -40.93 -6.68
CA ASP A 499 -11.98 -39.99 -7.23
C ASP A 499 -11.36 -39.09 -8.33
N GLY A 500 -10.09 -39.33 -8.67
CA GLY A 500 -9.35 -38.63 -9.72
C GLY A 500 -8.75 -37.28 -9.28
N TRP A 501 -8.66 -37.00 -7.99
CA TRP A 501 -8.03 -35.79 -7.47
C TRP A 501 -6.52 -35.98 -7.32
N LEU A 502 -5.78 -35.03 -7.90
CA LEU A 502 -4.35 -34.91 -7.75
C LEU A 502 -4.03 -34.16 -6.45
N HIS A 503 -3.41 -34.85 -5.51
CA HIS A 503 -2.91 -34.32 -4.24
C HIS A 503 -1.61 -33.55 -4.48
N THR A 504 -1.65 -32.23 -4.34
CA THR A 504 -0.49 -31.40 -4.67
C THR A 504 0.60 -31.44 -3.62
N GLY A 505 0.27 -31.79 -2.37
CA GLY A 505 1.20 -31.68 -1.25
C GLY A 505 1.37 -30.26 -0.71
N ASP A 506 0.67 -29.27 -1.26
CA ASP A 506 0.78 -27.85 -0.90
C ASP A 506 -0.50 -27.37 -0.18
N ILE A 507 -0.33 -26.57 0.87
CA ILE A 507 -1.42 -26.01 1.67
C ILE A 507 -1.80 -24.64 1.14
N ALA A 508 -3.09 -24.42 0.94
CA ALA A 508 -3.64 -23.17 0.47
C ALA A 508 -4.74 -22.62 1.40
N GLU A 509 -4.92 -21.32 1.36
CA GLU A 509 -6.09 -20.62 1.91
C GLU A 509 -6.95 -20.05 0.77
N ILE A 510 -8.27 -20.03 0.94
CA ILE A 510 -9.21 -19.40 -0.01
C ILE A 510 -9.71 -18.09 0.59
N ASP A 511 -9.50 -16.99 -0.12
CA ASP A 511 -9.98 -15.69 0.33
C ASP A 511 -11.48 -15.47 0.07
N SER A 512 -12.02 -14.34 0.53
CA SER A 512 -13.44 -13.98 0.37
C SER A 512 -13.90 -13.83 -1.09
N CYS A 513 -12.97 -13.76 -2.05
CA CYS A 513 -13.24 -13.64 -3.48
C CYS A 513 -13.07 -14.97 -4.22
N GLY A 514 -12.82 -16.08 -3.51
CA GLY A 514 -12.59 -17.39 -4.12
C GLY A 514 -11.21 -17.57 -4.75
N ARG A 515 -10.24 -16.72 -4.38
CA ARG A 515 -8.86 -16.81 -4.86
C ARG A 515 -8.02 -17.62 -3.90
N PHE A 516 -7.11 -18.40 -4.47
CA PHE A 516 -6.21 -19.26 -3.70
C PHE A 516 -4.92 -18.51 -3.37
N LYS A 517 -4.36 -18.83 -2.21
CA LYS A 517 -3.03 -18.41 -1.82
C LYS A 517 -2.31 -19.58 -1.19
N ILE A 518 -1.15 -19.93 -1.74
CA ILE A 518 -0.30 -20.99 -1.19
C ILE A 518 0.38 -20.46 0.06
N ILE A 519 0.12 -21.11 1.18
CA ILE A 519 0.64 -20.72 2.49
C ILE A 519 1.71 -21.68 2.98
N ASP A 520 1.69 -22.94 2.56
CA ASP A 520 2.61 -23.95 3.06
C ASP A 520 2.81 -25.17 2.16
N ARG A 521 3.70 -26.08 2.57
CA ARG A 521 3.97 -27.36 1.91
C ARG A 521 4.10 -28.48 2.92
N MET A 522 3.29 -29.53 2.79
CA MET A 522 3.17 -30.61 3.78
C MET A 522 4.50 -31.27 4.16
N LYS A 523 5.42 -31.41 3.19
CA LYS A 523 6.73 -32.06 3.40
C LYS A 523 7.81 -31.16 4.02
N ASN A 524 7.56 -29.85 4.15
CA ASN A 524 8.57 -28.86 4.56
C ASN A 524 8.26 -28.17 5.91
N ILE A 525 7.17 -28.57 6.56
CA ILE A 525 6.85 -28.14 7.93
C ILE A 525 7.61 -29.03 8.93
N ILE A 526 8.16 -28.38 9.95
CA ILE A 526 8.62 -29.06 11.15
C ILE A 526 7.76 -28.63 12.34
N LYS A 527 7.57 -29.53 13.29
CA LYS A 527 6.98 -29.21 14.59
C LYS A 527 8.11 -29.00 15.58
N LEU A 528 8.27 -27.80 16.11
CA LEU A 528 9.26 -27.51 17.15
C LEU A 528 8.82 -28.12 18.49
N SER A 529 9.75 -28.21 19.46
CA SER A 529 9.53 -28.92 20.74
C SER A 529 8.37 -28.35 21.58
N GLN A 530 8.07 -27.06 21.47
CA GLN A 530 6.94 -26.36 22.08
C GLN A 530 5.58 -26.68 21.44
N GLY A 531 5.57 -27.48 20.38
CA GLY A 531 4.36 -27.92 19.70
C GLY A 531 3.90 -27.05 18.53
N GLU A 532 4.57 -25.92 18.28
CA GLU A 532 4.30 -25.01 17.17
C GLU A 532 4.85 -25.55 15.85
N PHE A 533 4.09 -25.37 14.76
CA PHE A 533 4.50 -25.76 13.42
C PHE A 533 5.17 -24.60 12.69
N VAL A 534 6.23 -24.91 11.95
CA VAL A 534 7.08 -23.91 11.31
C VAL A 534 7.36 -24.26 9.85
N ALA A 535 6.95 -23.35 8.98
CA ALA A 535 7.14 -23.39 7.54
C ALA A 535 8.50 -22.83 7.15
N LEU A 536 9.52 -23.69 7.11
CA LEU A 536 10.89 -23.20 6.95
C LEU A 536 11.14 -22.54 5.56
N GLU A 537 10.44 -22.95 4.49
CA GLU A 537 10.58 -22.31 3.17
C GLU A 537 10.01 -20.89 3.13
N LYS A 538 8.85 -20.67 3.77
CA LYS A 538 8.28 -19.33 3.96
C LYS A 538 9.29 -18.41 4.65
N ILE A 539 9.93 -18.90 5.70
CA ILE A 539 10.91 -18.15 6.49
C ILE A 539 12.18 -17.85 5.68
N GLN A 540 12.72 -18.83 4.93
CA GLN A 540 13.84 -18.61 4.01
C GLN A 540 13.53 -17.51 2.98
N ASN A 541 12.32 -17.52 2.40
CA ASN A 541 11.92 -16.53 1.40
C ASN A 541 11.84 -15.12 1.99
N VAL A 542 11.35 -14.99 3.23
CA VAL A 542 11.34 -13.71 3.96
C VAL A 542 12.77 -13.19 4.17
N TYR A 543 13.68 -14.04 4.65
CA TYR A 543 15.07 -13.63 4.89
C TYR A 543 15.86 -13.38 3.60
N SER A 544 15.51 -14.06 2.50
CA SER A 544 16.14 -13.84 1.19
C SER A 544 15.89 -12.43 0.63
N ALA A 545 14.91 -11.70 1.17
CA ALA A 545 14.66 -10.30 0.79
C ALA A 545 15.64 -9.31 1.45
N VAL A 546 16.40 -9.72 2.46
CA VAL A 546 17.35 -8.87 3.19
C VAL A 546 18.58 -8.59 2.31
N PRO A 547 18.98 -7.32 2.09
CA PRO A 547 20.08 -6.98 1.17
C PRO A 547 21.44 -7.61 1.52
N LEU A 548 21.68 -7.89 2.79
CA LEU A 548 22.92 -8.55 3.26
C LEU A 548 22.96 -10.05 2.91
N VAL A 549 21.84 -10.66 2.52
CA VAL A 549 21.71 -12.10 2.26
C VAL A 549 21.69 -12.35 0.76
N SER A 550 22.69 -13.07 0.26
CA SER A 550 22.71 -13.61 -1.11
C SER A 550 21.97 -14.94 -1.18
N GLN A 551 22.23 -15.85 -0.24
CA GLN A 551 21.54 -17.14 -0.10
C GLN A 551 21.36 -17.48 1.38
N ILE A 552 20.31 -18.21 1.73
CA ILE A 552 20.05 -18.65 3.10
C ILE A 552 19.44 -20.06 3.12
N TYR A 553 19.91 -20.88 4.06
CA TYR A 553 19.33 -22.15 4.44
C TYR A 553 18.88 -22.07 5.90
N VAL A 554 17.58 -22.24 6.15
CA VAL A 554 17.03 -22.25 7.51
C VAL A 554 16.74 -23.69 7.91
N HIS A 555 17.25 -24.06 9.07
CA HIS A 555 17.11 -25.37 9.66
C HIS A 555 16.36 -25.26 10.99
N GLY A 556 15.54 -26.28 11.27
CA GLY A 556 14.87 -26.43 12.55
C GLY A 556 14.77 -27.91 12.90
N SER A 557 14.80 -28.20 14.20
CA SER A 557 14.74 -29.56 14.74
C SER A 557 13.55 -29.69 15.68
N SER A 558 12.84 -30.83 15.64
CA SER A 558 11.70 -31.08 16.52
C SER A 558 12.08 -31.17 18.01
N LEU A 559 13.38 -31.31 18.30
CA LEU A 559 13.91 -31.36 19.67
C LEU A 559 14.27 -29.98 20.24
N GLN A 560 14.13 -28.92 19.44
CA GLN A 560 14.54 -27.56 19.79
C GLN A 560 13.34 -26.62 19.69
N ASP A 561 13.38 -25.49 20.39
CA ASP A 561 12.31 -24.49 20.44
C ASP A 561 12.54 -23.26 19.56
N TYR A 562 13.64 -23.24 18.81
CA TYR A 562 14.02 -22.16 17.90
C TYR A 562 14.68 -22.67 16.61
N LEU A 563 14.89 -21.75 15.65
CA LEU A 563 15.52 -22.00 14.36
C LEU A 563 16.97 -21.50 14.30
N VAL A 564 17.76 -22.15 13.44
CA VAL A 564 19.13 -21.73 13.08
C VAL A 564 19.26 -21.61 11.56
N ALA A 565 20.25 -20.87 11.07
CA ALA A 565 20.44 -20.69 9.63
C ALA A 565 21.90 -20.71 9.17
N VAL A 566 22.14 -21.10 7.92
CA VAL A 566 23.40 -20.88 7.18
C VAL A 566 23.15 -19.76 6.18
N VAL A 567 23.91 -18.68 6.26
CA VAL A 567 23.75 -17.47 5.44
C VAL A 567 25.00 -17.29 4.58
N VAL A 568 24.78 -17.08 3.28
CA VAL A 568 25.79 -16.61 2.34
C VAL A 568 25.58 -15.10 2.15
N PRO A 569 26.47 -14.24 2.66
CA PRO A 569 26.30 -12.80 2.53
C PRO A 569 26.47 -12.31 1.09
N ASP A 570 25.84 -11.18 0.74
CA ASP A 570 26.17 -10.48 -0.51
C ASP A 570 27.52 -9.76 -0.37
N PRO A 571 28.52 -10.03 -1.25
CA PRO A 571 29.86 -9.45 -1.14
C PRO A 571 29.88 -7.92 -1.12
N GLN A 572 29.02 -7.24 -1.90
CA GLN A 572 29.03 -5.79 -1.99
C GLN A 572 28.48 -5.14 -0.72
N TYR A 573 27.43 -5.73 -0.14
CA TYR A 573 26.86 -5.24 1.12
C TYR A 573 27.73 -5.63 2.33
N LEU A 574 28.37 -6.80 2.30
CA LEU A 574 29.30 -7.24 3.34
C LEU A 574 30.52 -6.31 3.45
N VAL A 575 31.11 -5.89 2.32
CA VAL A 575 32.21 -4.91 2.34
C VAL A 575 31.79 -3.60 2.98
N ARG A 576 30.62 -3.05 2.63
CA ARG A 576 30.12 -1.80 3.24
C ARG A 576 29.90 -1.94 4.75
N LEU A 577 29.37 -3.08 5.18
CA LEU A 577 29.20 -3.39 6.59
C LEU A 577 30.54 -3.49 7.30
N ALA A 578 31.51 -4.20 6.71
CA ALA A 578 32.85 -4.37 7.24
C ALA A 578 33.60 -3.04 7.35
N SER A 579 33.50 -2.16 6.35
CA SER A 579 34.08 -0.81 6.41
C SER A 579 33.44 0.04 7.51
N THR A 580 32.15 -0.15 7.79
CA THR A 580 31.48 0.57 8.88
C THR A 580 31.89 0.06 10.27
N ILE A 581 32.14 -1.24 10.42
CA ILE A 581 32.46 -1.87 11.71
C ILE A 581 33.96 -1.78 12.04
N PHE A 582 34.84 -1.94 11.04
CA PHE A 582 36.28 -2.11 11.23
C PHE A 582 37.14 -1.04 10.56
N ASP A 583 36.54 -0.06 9.86
CA ASP A 583 37.25 0.99 9.12
C ASP A 583 38.29 0.44 8.11
N LYS A 584 38.01 -0.76 7.56
CA LYS A 584 38.83 -1.44 6.54
C LYS A 584 38.11 -1.46 5.19
N THR A 585 38.81 -1.08 4.13
CA THR A 585 38.38 -1.26 2.74
C THR A 585 38.89 -2.59 2.20
N VAL A 586 37.97 -3.50 1.87
CA VAL A 586 38.27 -4.81 1.26
C VAL A 586 37.63 -4.85 -0.13
N ASN A 587 38.32 -5.47 -1.10
CA ASN A 587 37.78 -5.63 -2.45
C ASN A 587 36.62 -6.65 -2.42
N PRO A 588 35.42 -6.34 -2.97
CA PRO A 588 34.31 -7.28 -3.07
C PRO A 588 34.64 -8.58 -3.82
N GLU A 589 35.69 -8.62 -4.63
CA GLU A 589 36.14 -9.79 -5.37
C GLU A 589 37.11 -10.69 -4.57
N ASP A 590 37.60 -10.25 -3.41
CA ASP A 590 38.51 -11.02 -2.55
C ASP A 590 37.74 -11.92 -1.58
N ILE A 591 37.40 -13.13 -2.06
CA ILE A 591 36.61 -14.12 -1.33
C ILE A 591 37.30 -14.56 -0.03
N VAL A 592 38.63 -14.60 0.01
CA VAL A 592 39.40 -15.06 1.19
C VAL A 592 39.29 -14.04 2.31
N ALA A 593 39.50 -12.75 2.00
CA ALA A 593 39.35 -11.68 2.98
C ALA A 593 37.90 -11.57 3.51
N LEU A 594 36.91 -11.78 2.63
CA LEU A 594 35.49 -11.78 3.04
C LEU A 594 35.13 -12.98 3.93
N ALA A 595 35.77 -14.13 3.71
CA ALA A 595 35.58 -15.31 4.56
C ALA A 595 36.14 -15.11 5.97
N GLU A 596 37.28 -14.41 6.11
CA GLU A 596 37.83 -14.05 7.43
C GLU A 596 36.93 -13.06 8.17
N ILE A 597 36.45 -12.01 7.49
CA ILE A 597 35.52 -11.03 8.06
C ILE A 597 34.22 -11.68 8.52
N SER A 598 33.74 -12.68 7.76
CA SER A 598 32.51 -13.41 8.09
C SER A 598 32.63 -14.25 9.37
N ARG A 599 33.84 -14.53 9.87
CA ARG A 599 34.08 -15.26 11.13
C ARG A 599 34.02 -14.36 12.37
N GLU A 600 34.02 -13.04 12.20
CA GLU A 600 33.97 -12.09 13.31
C GLU A 600 32.59 -12.04 13.98
N GLU A 601 32.55 -12.19 15.30
CA GLU A 601 31.28 -12.20 16.05
C GLU A 601 30.48 -10.89 15.93
N LYS A 602 31.17 -9.75 15.78
CA LYS A 602 30.49 -8.46 15.53
C LYS A 602 29.71 -8.46 14.21
N VAL A 603 30.23 -9.10 13.17
CA VAL A 603 29.57 -9.18 11.85
C VAL A 603 28.37 -10.12 11.93
N LYS A 604 28.56 -11.29 12.56
CA LYS A 604 27.49 -12.26 12.84
C LYS A 604 26.33 -11.64 13.62
N ALA A 605 26.62 -10.94 14.72
CA ALA A 605 25.63 -10.25 15.54
C ALA A 605 24.88 -9.14 14.76
N THR A 606 25.58 -8.38 13.90
CA THR A 606 24.95 -7.32 13.10
C THR A 606 24.01 -7.89 12.03
N ILE A 607 24.45 -8.95 11.33
CA ILE A 607 23.60 -9.65 10.34
C ILE A 607 22.37 -10.25 11.04
N LEU A 608 22.55 -10.93 12.18
CA LEU A 608 21.44 -11.48 12.96
C LEU A 608 20.45 -10.38 13.43
N GLY A 609 20.96 -9.23 13.84
CA GLY A 609 20.15 -8.06 14.21
C GLY A 609 19.30 -7.54 13.04
N GLU A 610 19.87 -7.46 11.84
CA GLU A 610 19.16 -7.07 10.62
C GLU A 610 18.10 -8.11 10.22
N LEU A 611 18.42 -9.41 10.27
CA LEU A 611 17.44 -10.48 10.05
C LEU A 611 16.28 -10.38 11.05
N THR A 612 16.58 -10.14 12.33
CA THR A 612 15.56 -10.00 13.39
C THR A 612 14.65 -8.79 13.15
N ARG A 613 15.23 -7.65 12.76
CA ARG A 613 14.49 -6.44 12.41
C ARG A 613 13.55 -6.69 11.22
N TYR A 614 14.04 -7.37 10.19
CA TYR A 614 13.26 -7.69 9.01
C TYR A 614 12.14 -8.68 9.31
N ALA A 615 12.43 -9.74 10.07
CA ALA A 615 11.43 -10.72 10.53
C ALA A 615 10.26 -10.08 11.29
N LYS A 616 10.54 -9.15 12.21
CA LYS A 616 9.50 -8.40 12.95
C LYS A 616 8.63 -7.57 12.01
N THR A 617 9.24 -6.92 11.03
CA THR A 617 8.53 -6.09 10.04
C THR A 617 7.66 -6.94 9.11
N SER A 618 8.10 -8.15 8.78
CA SER A 618 7.36 -9.12 7.97
C SER A 618 6.33 -9.94 8.75
N GLY A 619 6.15 -9.68 10.06
CA GLY A 619 5.14 -10.34 10.89
C GLY A 619 5.46 -11.79 11.27
N LEU A 620 6.73 -12.22 11.22
CA LEU A 620 7.13 -13.53 11.72
C LEU A 620 6.97 -13.58 13.25
N LYS A 621 6.45 -14.69 13.76
CA LYS A 621 6.30 -14.93 15.21
C LYS A 621 7.67 -15.23 15.84
N GLY A 622 7.79 -15.05 17.16
CA GLY A 622 9.07 -15.19 17.87
C GLY A 622 9.77 -16.55 17.67
N PHE A 623 9.00 -17.63 17.51
CA PHE A 623 9.51 -18.98 17.23
C PHE A 623 9.84 -19.25 15.75
N GLU A 624 9.35 -18.41 14.82
CA GLU A 624 9.74 -18.41 13.41
C GLU A 624 11.04 -17.63 13.17
N MET A 625 11.58 -16.96 14.20
CA MET A 625 12.80 -16.16 14.09
C MET A 625 14.05 -17.03 14.27
N VAL A 626 15.05 -16.82 13.40
CA VAL A 626 16.36 -17.46 13.53
C VAL A 626 17.07 -16.85 14.73
N LYS A 627 17.54 -17.70 15.65
CA LYS A 627 18.23 -17.27 16.88
C LYS A 627 19.75 -17.24 16.75
N ASN A 628 20.30 -18.06 15.87
CA ASN A 628 21.74 -18.15 15.65
C ASN A 628 22.02 -18.56 14.20
N LEU A 629 23.19 -18.18 13.66
CA LEU A 629 23.52 -18.36 12.25
C LEU A 629 25.00 -18.70 12.00
N ILE A 630 25.27 -19.42 10.91
CA ILE A 630 26.60 -19.60 10.32
C ILE A 630 26.73 -18.66 9.13
N LEU A 631 27.87 -17.99 9.00
CA LEU A 631 28.23 -17.21 7.81
C LEU A 631 29.23 -17.99 6.97
N THR A 632 28.94 -18.19 5.69
CA THR A 632 29.86 -18.82 4.73
C THR A 632 29.92 -18.01 3.43
N MET A 633 31.13 -17.87 2.86
CA MET A 633 31.30 -17.26 1.55
C MET A 633 31.24 -18.28 0.41
N GLU A 634 31.08 -19.57 0.73
CA GLU A 634 30.88 -20.60 -0.28
C GLU A 634 29.40 -20.62 -0.72
N PRO A 635 29.09 -20.27 -1.98
CA PRO A 635 27.71 -20.23 -2.46
C PRO A 635 27.11 -21.64 -2.57
N PHE A 636 25.79 -21.73 -2.39
CA PHE A 636 25.02 -22.91 -2.77
C PHE A 636 24.96 -22.99 -4.30
N THR A 637 25.41 -24.11 -4.86
CA THR A 637 25.43 -24.36 -6.31
C THR A 637 24.84 -25.73 -6.64
N VAL A 638 24.55 -25.97 -7.91
CA VAL A 638 24.13 -27.31 -8.36
C VAL A 638 25.33 -28.27 -8.34
N GLU A 639 26.52 -27.75 -8.67
CA GLU A 639 27.80 -28.48 -8.71
C GLU A 639 28.19 -29.04 -7.34
N ASN A 640 28.04 -28.25 -6.26
CA ASN A 640 28.30 -28.72 -4.90
C ASN A 640 27.12 -29.47 -4.28
N GLY A 641 26.09 -29.79 -5.09
CA GLY A 641 24.96 -30.61 -4.70
C GLY A 641 23.97 -29.95 -3.73
N THR A 642 24.14 -28.67 -3.38
CA THR A 642 23.26 -27.97 -2.42
C THR A 642 22.04 -27.32 -3.08
N LEU A 643 22.06 -27.09 -4.40
CA LEU A 643 20.90 -26.64 -5.17
C LEU A 643 20.36 -27.71 -6.13
N THR A 644 19.06 -27.65 -6.39
CA THR A 644 18.43 -28.32 -7.53
C THR A 644 18.81 -27.60 -8.83
N PRO A 645 18.65 -28.24 -9.99
CA PRO A 645 18.79 -27.57 -11.29
C PRO A 645 17.91 -26.32 -11.47
N THR A 646 16.81 -26.24 -10.71
CA THR A 646 15.90 -25.09 -10.66
C THR A 646 16.29 -24.05 -9.60
N LEU A 647 17.51 -24.13 -9.05
CA LEU A 647 18.08 -23.23 -8.06
C LEU A 647 17.34 -23.21 -6.70
N LYS A 648 16.67 -24.31 -6.34
CA LYS A 648 16.05 -24.51 -5.02
C LYS A 648 17.02 -25.25 -4.09
N VAL A 649 17.01 -24.94 -2.79
CA VAL A 649 17.93 -25.59 -1.83
C VAL A 649 17.53 -27.06 -1.59
N LYS A 650 18.46 -27.98 -1.79
CA LYS A 650 18.34 -29.40 -1.43
C LYS A 650 18.59 -29.57 0.06
N ARG A 651 17.50 -29.68 0.83
CA ARG A 651 17.54 -29.49 2.29
C ARG A 651 18.30 -30.58 3.04
N ARG A 652 18.19 -31.84 2.58
CA ARG A 652 18.84 -32.98 3.24
C ARG A 652 20.35 -32.95 3.01
N GLU A 653 20.75 -32.74 1.76
CA GLU A 653 22.14 -32.66 1.32
C GLU A 653 22.83 -31.42 1.93
N THR A 654 22.14 -30.30 2.00
CA THR A 654 22.65 -29.09 2.68
C THR A 654 22.77 -29.31 4.18
N TYR A 655 21.81 -30.00 4.83
CA TYR A 655 21.93 -30.41 6.23
C TYR A 655 23.12 -31.34 6.44
N GLU A 656 23.29 -32.37 5.61
CA GLU A 656 24.41 -33.32 5.71
C GLU A 656 25.76 -32.61 5.58
N LYS A 657 25.87 -31.62 4.67
CA LYS A 657 27.08 -30.78 4.51
C LYS A 657 27.40 -29.96 5.77
N TYR A 658 26.40 -29.32 6.37
CA TYR A 658 26.58 -28.42 7.51
C TYR A 658 26.23 -29.03 8.88
N LYS A 659 26.03 -30.35 8.96
CA LYS A 659 25.46 -31.04 10.13
C LYS A 659 26.21 -30.72 11.43
N ARG A 660 27.53 -30.86 11.40
CA ARG A 660 28.39 -30.65 12.58
C ARG A 660 28.28 -29.22 13.13
N GLU A 661 28.20 -28.24 12.23
CA GLU A 661 28.15 -26.82 12.59
C GLU A 661 26.75 -26.42 13.07
N LEU A 662 25.71 -26.95 12.44
CA LEU A 662 24.32 -26.75 12.85
C LEU A 662 24.02 -27.37 14.22
N ASP A 663 24.53 -28.58 14.48
CA ASP A 663 24.41 -29.23 15.79
C ASP A 663 25.16 -28.42 16.87
N ALA A 664 26.35 -27.90 16.57
CA ALA A 664 27.12 -27.05 17.49
C ALA A 664 26.39 -25.75 17.84
N LEU A 665 25.74 -25.08 16.88
CA LEU A 665 24.93 -23.88 17.12
C LEU A 665 23.80 -24.10 18.15
N TYR A 666 23.14 -25.26 18.10
CA TYR A 666 22.09 -25.60 19.07
C TYR A 666 22.65 -25.83 20.48
N HIS A 667 23.91 -26.28 20.59
CA HIS A 667 24.59 -26.47 21.86
C HIS A 667 25.13 -25.15 22.45
N GLU A 668 25.68 -24.25 21.64
CA GLU A 668 26.16 -22.92 22.09
C GLU A 668 25.04 -22.09 22.74
N THR A 669 23.83 -22.15 22.18
CA THR A 669 22.70 -21.33 22.63
C THR A 669 22.05 -21.87 23.92
N LYS A 670 22.20 -23.18 24.22
CA LYS A 670 21.74 -23.78 25.48
C LYS A 670 22.55 -23.32 26.70
N ASN A 671 23.81 -22.93 26.51
CA ASN A 671 24.66 -22.46 27.61
C ASN A 671 24.42 -20.97 27.95
N SER A 672 23.93 -20.15 27.01
CA SER A 672 23.67 -18.73 27.29
C SER A 672 22.32 -18.46 27.97
N SER A 673 21.35 -19.38 27.87
CA SER A 673 20.02 -19.24 28.50
C SER A 673 20.01 -19.58 30.00
N LEU A 674 20.96 -20.38 30.48
CA LEU A 674 21.10 -20.75 31.90
C LEU A 674 21.50 -19.57 32.80
N ASP A 675 22.25 -18.59 32.29
CA ASP A 675 22.71 -17.42 33.06
C ASP A 675 21.63 -16.34 33.30
N SER A 676 20.49 -16.41 32.60
CA SER A 676 19.44 -15.38 32.66
C SER A 676 18.29 -15.67 33.65
N SER A 677 18.34 -16.80 34.36
CA SER A 677 17.21 -17.30 35.18
C SER A 677 17.23 -16.90 36.67
N ASN A 678 18.15 -16.03 37.10
CA ASN A 678 18.23 -15.56 38.49
C ASN A 678 17.83 -14.06 38.64
N SER A 679 16.55 -13.73 38.44
CA SER A 679 15.91 -12.64 39.20
C SER A 679 14.41 -12.63 38.95
N THR A 680 13.65 -12.43 40.03
CA THR A 680 12.20 -12.17 40.12
C THR A 680 11.27 -13.38 40.13
N ASP A 681 11.38 -14.19 41.18
CA ASP A 681 10.24 -14.85 41.79
C ASP A 681 9.69 -13.95 42.92
N SER A 682 8.55 -13.31 42.71
CA SER A 682 7.66 -12.91 43.81
C SER A 682 6.26 -12.52 43.31
N ALA A 683 5.28 -13.19 43.94
CA ALA A 683 3.89 -12.81 44.10
C ALA A 683 2.89 -13.01 42.94
N ARG A 684 2.40 -14.26 42.82
CA ARG A 684 0.95 -14.53 42.62
C ARG A 684 0.37 -15.07 43.93
N ARG A 685 -0.73 -14.49 44.43
CA ARG A 685 -1.92 -15.21 44.97
C ARG A 685 -3.01 -14.27 45.51
N ALA A 686 -4.22 -14.83 45.52
CA ALA A 686 -5.53 -14.37 45.99
C ALA A 686 -6.36 -13.55 44.96
N GLY A 687 -7.61 -13.88 44.65
CA GLY A 687 -8.53 -14.90 45.16
C GLY A 687 -9.89 -14.83 44.43
N ASP A 688 -10.65 -15.91 44.55
CA ASP A 688 -11.87 -16.30 43.82
C ASP A 688 -13.17 -15.50 44.08
N ALA A 689 -14.05 -15.61 43.07
CA ALA A 689 -15.52 -15.78 43.08
C ALA A 689 -16.48 -14.67 43.58
N ARG A 690 -17.39 -14.23 42.68
CA ARG A 690 -18.82 -14.62 42.73
C ARG A 690 -19.67 -14.10 41.56
N THR A 691 -20.69 -14.90 41.26
CA THR A 691 -21.78 -14.79 40.28
C THR A 691 -22.90 -13.79 40.66
N THR A 692 -23.68 -13.42 39.65
CA THR A 692 -24.92 -12.58 39.47
C THR A 692 -26.07 -12.81 40.49
N PRO A 693 -27.24 -12.07 40.51
CA PRO A 693 -27.88 -11.21 39.48
C PRO A 693 -28.63 -9.92 39.96
N ALA A 694 -29.23 -9.15 39.02
CA ALA A 694 -30.34 -8.18 39.23
C ALA A 694 -31.72 -8.91 39.27
N PRO A 695 -32.93 -8.28 39.42
CA PRO A 695 -33.33 -6.87 39.61
C PRO A 695 -34.41 -6.62 40.70
N SER A 696 -34.83 -5.37 40.96
CA SER A 696 -36.23 -5.03 41.29
C SER A 696 -36.54 -3.52 41.21
N THR A 697 -37.77 -3.24 40.80
CA THR A 697 -38.46 -1.97 40.49
C THR A 697 -39.11 -1.31 41.72
N SER A 698 -39.13 0.03 41.77
CA SER A 698 -40.27 0.88 42.20
C SER A 698 -39.86 2.36 42.23
N THR A 699 -40.38 3.25 41.37
CA THR A 699 -41.64 4.03 41.38
C THR A 699 -41.48 5.47 41.93
N LEU A 700 -42.05 6.41 41.18
CA LEU A 700 -42.60 7.74 41.53
C LEU A 700 -41.75 9.01 41.36
N ALA A 701 -42.20 9.77 40.36
CA ALA A 701 -42.00 11.19 40.11
C ALA A 701 -42.72 12.08 41.14
N LEU A 702 -42.19 13.30 41.35
CA LEU A 702 -42.88 14.61 41.35
C LEU A 702 -42.03 15.62 42.13
N PHE A 703 -41.76 16.78 41.52
CA PHE A 703 -41.93 18.14 42.07
C PHE A 703 -41.20 19.14 41.17
N LEU A 704 -41.94 19.75 40.23
CA LEU A 704 -41.59 21.03 39.63
C LEU A 704 -42.41 22.12 40.35
N PRO A 705 -41.80 23.23 40.82
CA PRO A 705 -42.56 24.43 41.13
C PRO A 705 -42.80 25.21 39.85
N SER A 706 -44.08 25.46 39.61
CA SER A 706 -44.62 26.39 38.64
C SER A 706 -44.25 27.84 39.00
N THR A 707 -43.84 28.62 38.01
CA THR A 707 -44.01 30.08 38.04
C THR A 707 -44.46 30.54 36.67
N ILE A 708 -45.72 30.97 36.61
CA ILE A 708 -46.39 31.58 35.47
C ILE A 708 -45.73 32.95 35.24
N TYR A 709 -45.31 33.24 34.00
CA TYR A 709 -45.11 34.61 33.53
C TYR A 709 -45.78 34.81 32.18
N SER A 710 -46.51 35.92 32.14
CA SER A 710 -47.35 36.48 31.09
C SER A 710 -46.79 36.35 29.67
N MET A 711 -47.53 35.66 28.78
CA MET A 711 -47.37 35.80 27.34
C MET A 711 -47.96 37.13 26.89
N SER A 712 -47.13 38.04 26.41
CA SER A 712 -47.59 39.15 25.57
C SER A 712 -46.57 39.40 24.45
N ASN A 713 -47.06 39.22 23.23
CA ASN A 713 -46.49 39.58 21.93
C ASN A 713 -45.28 38.77 21.43
N LEU A 714 -45.56 37.53 21.01
CA LEU A 714 -44.73 36.80 20.05
C LEU A 714 -45.07 37.29 18.64
N THR A 715 -44.22 38.17 18.09
CA THR A 715 -44.29 38.53 16.67
C THR A 715 -43.73 37.37 15.85
N ILE A 716 -44.62 36.55 15.28
CA ILE A 716 -44.27 35.50 14.33
C ILE A 716 -44.15 36.16 12.96
N ASN A 717 -42.94 36.48 12.52
CA ASN A 717 -42.69 36.85 11.14
C ASN A 717 -42.51 35.58 10.31
N ASN A 718 -43.59 35.10 9.71
CA ASN A 718 -43.52 34.06 8.69
C ASN A 718 -44.07 34.63 7.38
N GLU A 719 -43.23 35.41 6.68
CA GLU A 719 -43.50 35.78 5.30
C GLU A 719 -42.19 35.65 4.49
N ASN A 720 -42.22 34.70 3.54
CA ASN A 720 -41.29 34.45 2.42
C ASN A 720 -40.13 33.45 2.63
N GLY A 721 -40.41 32.19 2.28
CA GLY A 721 -39.40 31.23 1.80
C GLY A 721 -38.48 30.62 2.87
N PRO A 722 -37.55 29.73 2.47
CA PRO A 722 -36.63 29.10 3.40
C PRO A 722 -35.73 30.15 4.07
N HIS A 723 -35.40 29.95 5.35
CA HIS A 723 -34.60 30.87 6.16
C HIS A 723 -33.34 30.18 6.74
N VAL A 724 -32.19 30.86 6.69
CA VAL A 724 -30.91 30.36 7.22
C VAL A 724 -30.49 31.15 8.45
N VAL A 725 -30.20 30.48 9.56
CA VAL A 725 -29.61 31.10 10.75
C VAL A 725 -28.12 30.79 10.84
N ILE A 726 -27.30 31.82 10.92
CA ILE A 726 -25.84 31.71 11.14
C ILE A 726 -25.56 32.13 12.58
N ILE A 727 -24.95 31.26 13.38
CA ILE A 727 -24.63 31.53 14.78
C ILE A 727 -23.17 31.98 14.89
N GLY A 728 -22.96 33.26 15.19
CA GLY A 728 -21.65 33.91 15.33
C GLY A 728 -21.28 34.79 14.13
N ALA A 729 -20.88 36.04 14.39
CA ALA A 729 -20.36 36.99 13.40
C ALA A 729 -18.81 37.05 13.42
N GLY A 730 -18.19 35.88 13.59
CA GLY A 730 -16.76 35.67 13.38
C GLY A 730 -16.41 35.44 11.91
N VAL A 731 -15.15 35.10 11.63
CA VAL A 731 -14.64 34.92 10.26
C VAL A 731 -15.44 33.89 9.45
N GLY A 732 -15.78 32.74 10.04
CA GLY A 732 -16.59 31.70 9.38
C GLY A 732 -18.04 32.12 9.11
N GLY A 733 -18.68 32.82 10.05
CA GLY A 733 -20.06 33.29 9.89
C GLY A 733 -20.16 34.39 8.82
N LEU A 734 -19.25 35.36 8.84
CA LEU A 734 -19.16 36.39 7.81
C LEU A 734 -18.83 35.79 6.44
N ALA A 735 -17.90 34.83 6.36
CA ALA A 735 -17.59 34.11 5.13
C ALA A 735 -18.81 33.36 4.56
N THR A 736 -19.61 32.73 5.43
CA THR A 736 -20.85 32.04 5.06
C THR A 736 -21.88 33.02 4.49
N ALA A 737 -22.12 34.15 5.17
CA ALA A 737 -23.06 35.17 4.72
C ALA A 737 -22.65 35.78 3.35
N ILE A 738 -21.36 36.08 3.18
CA ILE A 738 -20.83 36.55 1.89
C ILE A 738 -21.01 35.50 0.81
N ALA A 739 -20.76 34.22 1.11
CA ALA A 739 -20.96 33.14 0.16
C ALA A 739 -22.43 32.97 -0.22
N LEU A 740 -23.39 33.07 0.73
CA LEU A 740 -24.83 33.00 0.47
C LEU A 740 -25.25 34.08 -0.55
N LYS A 741 -24.87 35.33 -0.31
CA LYS A 741 -25.17 36.45 -1.23
C LYS A 741 -24.47 36.25 -2.59
N LYS A 742 -23.17 35.96 -2.61
CA LYS A 742 -22.39 35.94 -3.88
C LYS A 742 -22.62 34.70 -4.75
N ARG A 743 -22.87 33.54 -4.15
CA ARG A 743 -22.88 32.25 -4.87
C ARG A 743 -24.26 31.67 -5.06
N LEU A 744 -25.16 31.91 -4.09
CA LEU A 744 -26.54 31.41 -4.15
C LEU A 744 -27.56 32.54 -4.38
N ASN A 745 -27.11 33.80 -4.44
CA ASN A 745 -27.99 34.98 -4.56
C ASN A 745 -29.12 34.97 -3.50
N PHE A 746 -28.78 34.54 -2.29
CA PHE A 746 -29.74 34.30 -1.22
C PHE A 746 -29.58 35.33 -0.10
N GLU A 747 -30.68 35.99 0.25
CA GLU A 747 -30.69 37.10 1.22
C GLU A 747 -31.55 36.86 2.46
N ASN A 748 -32.36 35.78 2.50
CA ASN A 748 -33.18 35.46 3.66
C ASN A 748 -32.38 34.69 4.73
N PHE A 749 -31.42 35.37 5.36
CA PHE A 749 -30.62 34.80 6.45
C PHE A 749 -30.42 35.79 7.59
N THR A 750 -30.26 35.26 8.81
CA THR A 750 -29.98 36.04 10.01
C THR A 750 -28.66 35.58 10.65
N ILE A 751 -27.76 36.50 10.95
CA ILE A 751 -26.56 36.26 11.75
C ILE A 751 -26.86 36.64 13.19
N ILE A 752 -26.62 35.74 14.15
CA ILE A 752 -26.81 36.00 15.58
C ILE A 752 -25.44 36.19 16.24
N GLU A 753 -25.20 37.36 16.82
CA GLU A 753 -23.92 37.68 17.48
C GLU A 753 -24.15 38.17 18.91
N LYS A 754 -23.50 37.49 19.86
CA LYS A 754 -23.62 37.81 21.29
C LYS A 754 -22.96 39.13 21.68
N ALA A 755 -21.96 39.58 20.92
CA ALA A 755 -21.31 40.86 21.15
C ALA A 755 -22.01 42.02 20.41
N SER A 756 -21.54 43.23 20.69
CA SER A 756 -22.03 44.47 20.09
C SER A 756 -21.45 44.79 18.71
N SER A 757 -20.50 44.00 18.20
CA SER A 757 -19.84 44.23 16.91
C SER A 757 -19.29 42.93 16.31
N ILE A 758 -18.98 42.94 15.02
CA ILE A 758 -18.44 41.77 14.29
C ILE A 758 -16.94 41.51 14.58
N GLY A 759 -16.45 40.35 14.16
CA GLY A 759 -15.02 40.04 14.10
C GLY A 759 -14.57 38.86 14.96
N GLY A 760 -15.43 38.38 15.86
CA GLY A 760 -15.20 37.17 16.67
C GLY A 760 -13.82 37.15 17.35
N THR A 761 -13.03 36.11 17.09
CA THR A 761 -11.67 35.95 17.64
C THR A 761 -10.78 37.18 17.45
N TRP A 762 -10.87 37.84 16.28
CA TRP A 762 -10.05 39.01 15.98
C TRP A 762 -10.59 40.30 16.61
N ARG A 763 -11.83 40.33 17.09
CA ARG A 763 -12.33 41.41 17.94
C ARG A 763 -11.90 41.19 19.39
N ASP A 764 -12.03 39.96 19.87
CA ASP A 764 -11.82 39.60 21.27
C ASP A 764 -10.34 39.50 21.69
N ASN A 765 -9.41 39.22 20.77
CA ASN A 765 -8.00 39.05 21.07
C ASN A 765 -7.16 40.26 20.63
N ASP A 766 -7.20 41.33 21.41
CA ASP A 766 -6.57 42.63 21.09
C ASP A 766 -5.38 42.97 22.00
N TYR A 767 -4.77 41.94 22.63
CA TYR A 767 -3.57 42.07 23.44
C TYR A 767 -2.36 42.58 22.63
N PRO A 768 -1.36 43.20 23.29
CA PRO A 768 -0.15 43.69 22.63
C PRO A 768 0.60 42.60 21.85
N GLY A 769 0.88 42.86 20.57
CA GLY A 769 1.60 41.94 19.69
C GLY A 769 0.75 40.89 18.98
N CYS A 770 -0.58 40.90 19.17
CA CYS A 770 -1.49 39.95 18.54
C CYS A 770 -1.39 39.98 17.01
N THR A 771 -0.91 38.89 16.42
CA THR A 771 -0.66 38.75 14.98
C THR A 771 -0.99 37.34 14.50
N CYS A 772 -1.37 37.19 13.23
CA CYS A 772 -1.60 35.88 12.62
C CYS A 772 -0.28 35.16 12.32
N ASP A 773 -0.21 33.86 12.58
CA ASP A 773 0.95 33.01 12.29
C ASP A 773 0.90 32.36 10.90
N ILE A 774 -0.08 32.73 10.09
CA ILE A 774 -0.20 32.35 8.68
C ILE A 774 0.01 33.61 7.83
N PRO A 775 0.77 33.54 6.72
CA PRO A 775 0.88 34.68 5.82
C PRO A 775 -0.49 35.14 5.34
N VAL A 776 -0.77 36.44 5.51
CA VAL A 776 -2.12 37.00 5.52
C VAL A 776 -2.85 36.86 4.18
N HIS A 777 -2.13 36.80 3.06
CA HIS A 777 -2.74 36.51 1.76
C HIS A 777 -3.43 35.14 1.72
N TRP A 778 -2.94 34.15 2.48
CA TRP A 778 -3.61 32.86 2.65
C TRP A 778 -4.58 32.81 3.84
N TYR A 779 -4.50 33.79 4.75
CA TYR A 779 -5.48 34.08 5.79
C TYR A 779 -6.46 35.20 5.34
N SER A 780 -6.93 35.12 4.09
CA SER A 780 -7.96 35.98 3.52
C SER A 780 -8.85 35.18 2.55
N LEU A 781 -10.09 35.62 2.32
CA LEU A 781 -11.03 34.91 1.46
C LEU A 781 -10.47 34.80 0.04
N SER A 782 -10.57 33.60 -0.54
CA SER A 782 -10.13 33.34 -1.92
C SER A 782 -10.84 34.19 -2.96
N THR A 783 -12.06 34.63 -2.64
CA THR A 783 -12.93 35.46 -3.46
C THR A 783 -12.74 36.96 -3.23
N GLU A 784 -12.12 37.37 -2.11
CA GLU A 784 -11.97 38.76 -1.67
C GLU A 784 -10.55 39.03 -1.17
N ILE A 785 -9.57 38.96 -2.08
CA ILE A 785 -8.16 39.16 -1.76
C ILE A 785 -7.90 40.66 -1.49
N ASN A 786 -7.26 40.97 -0.37
CA ASN A 786 -6.83 42.34 -0.06
C ASN A 786 -5.41 42.58 -0.61
N PRO A 787 -5.19 43.49 -1.58
CA PRO A 787 -3.86 43.79 -2.10
C PRO A 787 -3.02 44.68 -1.17
N ASP A 788 -3.66 45.26 -0.15
CA ASP A 788 -3.10 46.36 0.65
C ASP A 788 -2.59 45.94 2.02
N TRP A 789 -2.27 44.65 2.19
CA TRP A 789 -1.66 44.18 3.43
C TRP A 789 -0.34 44.92 3.70
N PRO A 790 -0.12 45.45 4.91
CA PRO A 790 1.12 46.14 5.24
C PRO A 790 2.29 45.15 5.37
N GLU A 791 2.02 43.97 5.94
CA GLU A 791 3.03 42.98 6.29
C GLU A 791 2.57 41.56 5.98
N GLN A 792 3.54 40.64 5.83
CA GLN A 792 3.29 39.23 5.54
C GLN A 792 2.45 38.54 6.63
N PHE A 793 2.77 38.77 7.90
CA PHE A 793 1.96 38.30 9.02
C PHE A 793 1.26 39.49 9.64
N ALA A 794 -0.03 39.66 9.29
CA ALA A 794 -0.79 40.84 9.65
C ALA A 794 -1.12 40.91 11.14
N SER A 795 -1.26 42.14 11.63
CA SER A 795 -1.72 42.43 12.98
C SER A 795 -3.20 42.09 13.14
N GLN A 796 -3.64 41.91 14.39
CA GLN A 796 -5.06 41.77 14.69
C GLN A 796 -5.89 42.94 14.14
N ARG A 797 -5.38 44.17 14.24
CA ARG A 797 -6.07 45.38 13.75
C ARG A 797 -6.31 45.33 12.25
N ASP A 798 -5.30 44.94 11.48
CA ASP A 798 -5.41 44.84 10.01
C ASP A 798 -6.42 43.77 9.60
N ILE A 799 -6.42 42.62 10.29
CA ILE A 799 -7.35 41.52 10.01
C ILE A 799 -8.78 41.92 10.39
N LEU A 800 -8.98 42.55 11.55
CA LEU A 800 -10.29 43.06 11.95
C LEU A 800 -10.81 44.11 10.96
N GLN A 801 -9.95 45.02 10.50
CA GLN A 801 -10.31 46.05 9.52
C GLN A 801 -10.69 45.43 8.17
N TYR A 802 -9.99 44.38 7.74
CA TYR A 802 -10.36 43.62 6.55
C TYR A 802 -11.78 43.06 6.64
N TRP A 803 -12.15 42.44 7.77
CA TRP A 803 -13.50 41.90 7.96
C TRP A 803 -14.57 42.98 8.10
N LYS A 804 -14.27 44.12 8.77
CA LYS A 804 -15.17 45.28 8.80
C LYS A 804 -15.48 45.82 7.41
N ARG A 805 -14.44 46.03 6.59
CA ARG A 805 -14.59 46.46 5.20
C ARG A 805 -15.43 45.48 4.37
N LEU A 806 -15.28 44.18 4.58
CA LEU A 806 -16.11 43.19 3.89
C LEU A 806 -17.56 43.23 4.37
N SER A 807 -17.80 43.39 5.68
CA SER A 807 -19.14 43.56 6.23
C SER A 807 -19.85 44.79 5.66
N GLU A 808 -19.16 45.92 5.57
CA GLU A 808 -19.66 47.14 4.93
C GLU A 808 -19.93 46.91 3.44
N LYS A 809 -18.97 46.33 2.70
CA LYS A 809 -19.09 46.05 1.26
C LYS A 809 -20.31 45.18 0.92
N TYR A 810 -20.65 44.23 1.78
CA TYR A 810 -21.77 43.30 1.58
C TYR A 810 -23.02 43.65 2.38
N ASN A 811 -23.00 44.79 3.08
CA ASN A 811 -24.07 45.26 3.97
C ASN A 811 -24.55 44.14 4.92
N LEU A 812 -23.64 43.52 5.67
CA LEU A 812 -23.96 42.38 6.53
C LEU A 812 -24.56 42.80 7.89
N GLU A 813 -24.38 44.06 8.30
CA GLU A 813 -24.86 44.55 9.59
C GLU A 813 -26.39 44.50 9.68
N GLN A 814 -27.11 44.79 8.59
CA GLN A 814 -28.58 44.69 8.57
C GLN A 814 -29.11 43.26 8.77
N TYR A 815 -28.30 42.25 8.45
CA TYR A 815 -28.65 40.84 8.66
C TYR A 815 -28.15 40.33 10.02
N THR A 816 -27.49 41.16 10.83
CA THR A 816 -26.86 40.75 12.07
C THR A 816 -27.63 41.26 13.29
N ARG A 817 -28.06 40.34 14.15
CA ARG A 817 -28.63 40.63 15.47
C ARG A 817 -27.52 40.65 16.52
N PHE A 818 -27.02 41.86 16.81
CA PHE A 818 -26.03 42.08 17.86
C PHE A 818 -26.63 41.96 19.26
N ASN A 819 -25.76 41.77 20.26
CA ASN A 819 -26.11 41.60 21.68
C ASN A 819 -27.14 40.48 21.91
N THR A 820 -27.17 39.50 21.01
CA THR A 820 -28.18 38.43 20.98
C THR A 820 -27.46 37.09 21.09
N ARG A 821 -27.81 36.29 22.10
CA ARG A 821 -27.23 34.96 22.35
C ARG A 821 -28.26 33.89 22.03
N VAL A 822 -27.84 32.80 21.40
CA VAL A 822 -28.67 31.58 21.28
C VAL A 822 -28.63 30.83 22.61
N ILE A 823 -29.80 30.51 23.17
CA ILE A 823 -29.93 29.71 24.40
C ILE A 823 -29.98 28.22 24.05
N GLU A 824 -30.87 27.88 23.12
CA GLU A 824 -31.12 26.52 22.66
C GLU A 824 -31.71 26.56 21.25
N SER A 825 -31.52 25.48 20.50
CA SER A 825 -32.16 25.26 19.21
C SER A 825 -32.77 23.86 19.20
N THR A 826 -34.06 23.76 18.88
CA THR A 826 -34.80 22.50 18.90
C THR A 826 -35.35 22.18 17.50
N TRP A 827 -35.17 20.95 17.05
CA TRP A 827 -35.71 20.48 15.77
C TRP A 827 -37.20 20.16 15.87
N ASP A 828 -38.01 20.74 14.98
CA ASP A 828 -39.42 20.39 14.81
C ASP A 828 -39.56 19.37 13.67
N GLU A 829 -39.83 18.12 14.04
CA GLU A 829 -39.94 17.02 13.08
C GLU A 829 -41.12 17.17 12.10
N LYS A 830 -42.22 17.82 12.53
CA LYS A 830 -43.39 17.99 11.65
C LYS A 830 -43.13 19.07 10.62
N LYS A 831 -42.52 20.18 11.04
CA LYS A 831 -42.24 21.32 10.18
C LYS A 831 -40.90 21.20 9.41
N GLN A 832 -40.06 20.23 9.76
CA GLN A 832 -38.72 20.05 9.21
C GLN A 832 -37.87 21.33 9.28
N LEU A 833 -37.92 22.01 10.43
CA LEU A 833 -37.17 23.25 10.69
C LEU A 833 -36.72 23.34 12.14
N TRP A 834 -35.77 24.22 12.41
CA TRP A 834 -35.27 24.53 13.73
C TRP A 834 -36.02 25.70 14.37
N LEU A 835 -36.36 25.56 15.65
CA LEU A 835 -36.80 26.63 16.53
C LEU A 835 -35.60 27.12 17.33
N VAL A 836 -35.07 28.29 16.96
CA VAL A 836 -33.88 28.90 17.56
C VAL A 836 -34.31 29.91 18.63
N ASN A 837 -34.10 29.57 19.90
CA ASN A 837 -34.42 30.42 21.02
C ASN A 837 -33.26 31.39 21.30
N THR A 838 -33.55 32.68 21.24
CA THR A 838 -32.56 33.75 21.36
C THR A 838 -32.88 34.67 22.51
N GLU A 839 -31.82 35.20 23.12
CA GLU A 839 -31.88 36.11 24.26
C GLU A 839 -31.08 37.37 23.92
N LYS A 840 -31.77 38.51 23.85
CA LYS A 840 -31.17 39.81 23.60
C LYS A 840 -31.12 40.61 24.89
N LYS A 841 -29.94 41.13 25.23
CA LYS A 841 -29.80 42.11 26.31
C LYS A 841 -30.11 43.49 25.75
N THR A 842 -31.15 44.13 26.27
CA THR A 842 -31.51 45.51 25.92
C THR A 842 -30.65 46.52 26.70
N GLU A 843 -30.57 47.75 26.20
CA GLU A 843 -29.78 48.83 26.83
C GLU A 843 -30.20 49.14 28.28
N ASN A 844 -31.44 48.82 28.65
CA ASN A 844 -32.00 49.02 30.00
C ASN A 844 -31.76 47.83 30.95
N GLY A 845 -30.99 46.81 30.53
CA GLY A 845 -30.74 45.60 31.31
C GLY A 845 -31.87 44.56 31.29
N LEU A 846 -32.98 44.83 30.59
CA LEU A 846 -34.06 43.87 30.37
C LEU A 846 -33.64 42.81 29.34
N VAL A 847 -34.10 41.59 29.55
CA VAL A 847 -33.81 40.42 28.72
C VAL A 847 -35.02 40.12 27.83
N GLU A 848 -34.86 40.29 26.51
CA GLU A 848 -35.88 39.96 25.52
C GLU A 848 -35.61 38.55 24.97
N ARG A 849 -36.63 37.69 24.93
CA ARG A 849 -36.52 36.35 24.34
C ARG A 849 -37.34 36.25 23.07
N THR A 850 -36.76 35.70 22.02
CA THR A 850 -37.40 35.55 20.71
C THR A 850 -37.09 34.16 20.14
N ILE A 851 -38.09 33.52 19.55
CA ILE A 851 -37.93 32.27 18.82
C ILE A 851 -37.89 32.58 17.32
N LEU A 852 -36.89 32.05 16.62
CA LEU A 852 -36.74 32.15 15.17
C LEU A 852 -36.92 30.76 14.54
N GLU A 853 -37.73 30.68 13.49
CA GLU A 853 -37.82 29.47 12.67
C GLU A 853 -36.71 29.51 11.61
N ALA A 854 -35.99 28.39 11.43
CA ALA A 854 -34.88 28.30 10.48
C ALA A 854 -34.83 26.93 9.81
N ASN A 855 -34.84 26.88 8.48
CA ASN A 855 -34.69 25.61 7.75
C ASN A 855 -33.28 25.06 7.88
N VAL A 856 -32.27 25.94 8.01
CA VAL A 856 -30.86 25.57 8.11
C VAL A 856 -30.20 26.37 9.22
N ILE A 857 -29.38 25.70 10.03
CA ILE A 857 -28.47 26.34 10.98
C ILE A 857 -27.02 26.11 10.54
N VAL A 858 -26.26 27.20 10.41
CA VAL A 858 -24.79 27.16 10.30
C VAL A 858 -24.18 27.67 11.60
N SER A 859 -23.66 26.76 12.42
CA SER A 859 -22.94 27.11 13.65
C SER A 859 -21.51 27.52 13.33
N ALA A 860 -21.17 28.79 13.57
CA ALA A 860 -19.87 29.40 13.30
C ALA A 860 -19.25 30.02 14.57
N VAL A 861 -19.52 29.42 15.73
CA VAL A 861 -19.10 29.94 17.05
C VAL A 861 -17.58 29.85 17.25
N GLY A 862 -16.90 28.91 16.57
CA GLY A 862 -15.44 28.78 16.58
C GLY A 862 -14.86 28.25 17.90
N LEU A 863 -13.56 27.94 17.90
CA LEU A 863 -12.88 27.23 19.00
C LEU A 863 -12.18 28.14 20.04
N PHE A 864 -12.13 29.46 19.81
CA PHE A 864 -11.26 30.39 20.57
C PHE A 864 -12.05 31.49 21.29
N VAL A 865 -13.14 31.11 21.96
CA VAL A 865 -14.08 32.06 22.57
C VAL A 865 -14.02 32.08 24.09
N LEU A 866 -13.92 30.91 24.73
CA LEU A 866 -13.96 30.77 26.18
C LEU A 866 -12.55 30.66 26.77
N PRO A 867 -12.09 31.62 27.60
CA PRO A 867 -10.81 31.55 28.29
C PRO A 867 -10.65 30.27 29.12
N PHE A 868 -9.47 29.65 29.07
CA PHE A 868 -9.16 28.50 29.92
C PHE A 868 -8.15 28.87 31.00
N TYR A 869 -8.54 28.83 32.27
CA TYR A 869 -7.69 29.20 33.41
C TYR A 869 -6.97 28.03 34.10
N ALA A 870 -7.01 26.83 33.51
CA ALA A 870 -6.28 25.64 33.97
C ALA A 870 -6.53 25.17 35.42
N GLY A 871 -7.62 25.60 36.05
CA GLY A 871 -8.00 25.15 37.40
C GLY A 871 -6.99 25.52 38.50
N ILE A 872 -6.24 26.61 38.32
CA ILE A 872 -5.19 27.04 39.26
C ILE A 872 -5.82 27.43 40.60
N GLU A 873 -5.36 26.77 41.67
CA GLU A 873 -5.86 26.98 43.03
C GLU A 873 -5.52 28.40 43.55
N GLY A 874 -6.45 29.02 44.27
CA GLY A 874 -6.23 30.30 44.93
C GLY A 874 -6.39 31.55 44.05
N ARG A 875 -6.77 31.39 42.78
CA ARG A 875 -6.97 32.50 41.82
C ARG A 875 -7.85 33.63 42.37
N GLU A 876 -8.94 33.27 43.03
CA GLU A 876 -9.92 34.25 43.56
C GLU A 876 -9.37 35.09 44.74
N ARG A 877 -8.22 34.72 45.32
CA ARG A 877 -7.61 35.40 46.48
C ARG A 877 -6.58 36.48 46.09
N PHE A 878 -6.14 36.53 44.84
CA PHE A 878 -5.11 37.48 44.40
C PHE A 878 -5.64 38.91 44.40
N LYS A 879 -4.94 39.81 45.09
CA LYS A 879 -5.34 41.22 45.26
C LYS A 879 -4.95 42.10 44.07
N GLY A 880 -4.01 41.64 43.23
CA GLY A 880 -3.57 42.34 42.03
C GLY A 880 -4.51 42.14 40.84
N VAL A 881 -4.13 42.68 39.67
CA VAL A 881 -4.95 42.59 38.46
C VAL A 881 -4.75 41.25 37.76
N GLN A 882 -5.84 40.64 37.30
CA GLN A 882 -5.80 39.40 36.53
C GLN A 882 -6.47 39.59 35.19
N MET A 883 -5.83 39.14 34.10
CA MET A 883 -6.42 39.21 32.76
C MET A 883 -6.02 38.01 31.90
N HIS A 884 -6.91 37.59 31.02
CA HIS A 884 -6.62 36.57 30.00
C HIS A 884 -6.27 37.25 28.68
N SER A 885 -5.46 36.61 27.83
CA SER A 885 -5.07 37.19 26.54
C SER A 885 -6.27 37.60 25.67
N SER A 886 -7.38 36.88 25.74
CA SER A 886 -8.62 37.19 25.00
C SER A 886 -9.58 38.15 25.71
N ARG A 887 -9.20 38.70 26.86
CA ARG A 887 -9.98 39.66 27.66
C ARG A 887 -8.99 40.67 28.24
N TRP A 888 -8.24 41.31 27.34
CA TRP A 888 -7.21 42.25 27.72
C TRP A 888 -7.81 43.54 28.24
N ASP A 889 -7.37 44.01 29.40
CA ASP A 889 -7.85 45.26 30.00
C ASP A 889 -6.87 46.39 29.68
N HIS A 890 -7.24 47.24 28.71
CA HIS A 890 -6.43 48.40 28.31
C HIS A 890 -6.42 49.54 29.32
N SER A 891 -7.27 49.51 30.36
CA SER A 891 -7.26 50.53 31.42
C SER A 891 -6.09 50.36 32.40
N VAL A 892 -5.44 49.19 32.38
CA VAL A 892 -4.38 48.83 33.32
C VAL A 892 -3.01 49.15 32.73
N SER A 893 -2.29 50.07 33.36
CA SER A 893 -0.89 50.38 33.00
C SER A 893 0.06 49.31 33.54
N LEU A 894 0.93 48.80 32.68
CA LEU A 894 1.98 47.84 33.06
C LEU A 894 3.27 48.51 33.55
N SER A 895 3.46 49.79 33.29
CA SER A 895 4.72 50.51 33.55
C SER A 895 5.06 50.49 35.04
N GLY A 896 6.30 50.12 35.37
CA GLY A 896 6.78 49.97 36.76
C GLY A 896 6.20 48.78 37.54
N LYS A 897 5.47 47.87 36.89
CA LYS A 897 4.81 46.72 37.56
C LYS A 897 5.55 45.40 37.34
N LYS A 898 5.35 44.46 38.27
CA LYS A 898 5.76 43.06 38.15
C LYS A 898 4.62 42.25 37.52
N VAL A 899 4.83 41.75 36.31
CA VAL A 899 3.83 41.04 35.50
C VAL A 899 4.21 39.57 35.36
N GLY A 900 3.36 38.67 35.86
CA GLY A 900 3.49 37.23 35.67
C GLY A 900 2.72 36.79 34.44
N VAL A 901 3.40 36.25 33.43
CA VAL A 901 2.77 35.67 32.24
C VAL A 901 2.75 34.15 32.41
N ILE A 902 1.56 33.55 32.41
CA ILE A 902 1.40 32.10 32.58
C ILE A 902 1.20 31.46 31.21
N GLY A 903 2.14 30.61 30.81
CA GLY A 903 2.12 29.86 29.55
C GLY A 903 3.26 30.22 28.59
N ILE A 904 3.45 29.39 27.56
CA ILE A 904 4.46 29.59 26.49
C ILE A 904 3.89 29.32 25.09
N GLY A 905 2.56 29.30 24.97
CA GLY A 905 1.87 29.14 23.70
C GLY A 905 1.94 30.40 22.83
N CYS A 906 1.21 30.40 21.70
CA CYS A 906 1.25 31.51 20.73
C CYS A 906 0.99 32.88 21.37
N SER A 907 -0.02 33.02 22.24
CA SER A 907 -0.35 34.30 22.88
C SER A 907 0.76 34.79 23.83
N ALA A 908 1.26 33.92 24.72
CA ALA A 908 2.34 34.29 25.63
C ALA A 908 3.63 34.65 24.88
N ALA A 909 3.95 33.89 23.82
CA ALA A 909 5.10 34.17 22.97
C ALA A 909 5.02 35.53 22.26
N GLN A 910 3.80 36.02 21.95
CA GLN A 910 3.57 37.34 21.35
C GLN A 910 3.53 38.47 22.39
N ILE A 911 2.97 38.22 23.59
CA ILE A 911 2.84 39.23 24.66
C ILE A 911 4.20 39.58 25.27
N VAL A 912 4.99 38.57 25.66
CA VAL A 912 6.25 38.78 26.41
C VAL A 912 7.22 39.73 25.69
N PRO A 913 7.47 39.60 24.38
CA PRO A 913 8.33 40.53 23.65
C PRO A 913 7.85 41.96 23.61
N GLU A 914 6.53 42.19 23.61
CA GLU A 914 5.94 43.52 23.51
C GLU A 914 5.94 44.24 24.85
N ILE A 915 5.48 43.58 25.92
CA ILE A 915 5.39 44.22 27.24
C ILE A 915 6.77 44.46 27.86
N SER A 916 7.77 43.64 27.52
CA SER A 916 9.14 43.80 28.03
C SER A 916 9.96 44.85 27.28
N LYS A 917 9.39 45.53 26.26
CA LYS A 917 10.07 46.67 25.59
C LYS A 917 10.23 47.85 26.54
N ASP A 918 9.28 48.04 27.45
CA ASP A 918 9.41 49.01 28.54
C ASP A 918 10.31 48.40 29.63
N PRO A 919 11.52 48.95 29.87
CA PRO A 919 12.47 48.41 30.84
C PRO A 919 11.99 48.52 32.29
N SER A 920 10.96 49.34 32.58
CA SER A 920 10.36 49.45 33.90
C SER A 920 9.45 48.27 34.26
N VAL A 921 8.99 47.50 33.27
CA VAL A 921 8.11 46.34 33.45
C VAL A 921 8.96 45.10 33.73
N GLN A 922 8.77 44.49 34.89
CA GLN A 922 9.43 43.23 35.25
C GLN A 922 8.54 42.06 34.83
N VAL A 923 9.01 41.23 33.89
CA VAL A 923 8.21 40.13 33.33
C VAL A 923 8.74 38.79 33.84
N ILE A 924 7.88 38.03 34.51
CA ILE A 924 8.15 36.66 34.96
C ILE A 924 7.28 35.72 34.13
N ASN A 925 7.90 35.02 33.17
CA ASN A 925 7.19 34.04 32.34
C ASN A 925 7.24 32.65 33.00
N ILE A 926 6.06 32.13 33.36
CA ILE A 926 5.90 30.89 34.13
C ILE A 926 5.35 29.80 33.21
N CYS A 927 6.18 28.79 32.96
CA CYS A 927 5.91 27.75 31.98
C CYS A 927 5.73 26.38 32.63
N ARG A 928 4.80 25.56 32.11
CA ARG A 928 4.63 24.17 32.57
C ARG A 928 5.49 23.19 31.78
N THR A 929 5.43 23.30 30.45
CA THR A 929 6.16 22.43 29.53
C THR A 929 6.79 23.28 28.43
N PRO A 930 8.03 23.01 28.00
CA PRO A 930 8.64 23.69 26.86
C PRO A 930 7.85 23.46 25.56
N THR A 931 8.04 24.33 24.57
CA THR A 931 7.44 24.20 23.23
C THR A 931 8.46 24.39 22.11
N TRP A 932 8.11 23.91 20.92
CA TRP A 932 8.92 24.04 19.72
C TRP A 932 8.75 25.43 19.11
N PHE A 933 9.86 26.14 18.87
CA PHE A 933 9.88 27.45 18.23
C PHE A 933 10.58 27.40 16.86
N SER A 934 9.87 27.74 15.81
CA SER A 934 10.39 27.79 14.44
C SER A 934 10.59 29.25 13.99
N PRO A 935 11.56 29.55 13.10
CA PRO A 935 11.74 30.89 12.57
C PRO A 935 10.48 31.39 11.83
N ARG A 936 10.04 32.62 12.14
CA ARG A 936 8.84 33.24 11.57
C ARG A 936 9.08 34.07 10.31
N GLY A 937 10.23 34.76 10.23
CA GLY A 937 10.59 35.63 9.08
C GLY A 937 9.53 36.70 8.76
N GLN A 938 9.53 37.83 9.47
CA GLN A 938 8.62 38.96 9.17
C GLN A 938 9.13 39.76 7.96
N SER A 939 8.26 40.02 6.98
CA SER A 939 8.57 40.91 5.85
C SER A 939 7.44 41.91 5.61
N SER A 940 7.80 43.17 5.34
CA SER A 940 6.85 44.22 4.96
C SER A 940 6.65 44.22 3.45
N TYR A 941 5.40 44.40 3.00
CA TYR A 941 5.12 44.53 1.57
C TYR A 941 5.48 45.94 1.10
N SER A 942 6.33 46.05 0.07
CA SER A 942 6.70 47.35 -0.50
C SER A 942 5.53 47.99 -1.24
N ALA A 943 5.59 49.32 -1.43
CA ALA A 943 4.57 50.04 -2.21
C ALA A 943 4.43 49.49 -3.64
N VAL A 944 5.55 49.05 -4.24
CA VAL A 944 5.57 48.41 -5.57
C VAL A 944 4.83 47.08 -5.56
N LEU A 945 5.07 46.22 -4.56
CA LEU A 945 4.37 44.94 -4.45
C LEU A 945 2.86 45.11 -4.23
N ARG A 946 2.45 46.05 -3.37
CA ARG A 946 1.03 46.39 -3.20
C ARG A 946 0.40 46.92 -4.50
N TRP A 947 1.13 47.77 -5.23
CA TRP A 947 0.69 48.25 -6.54
C TRP A 947 0.52 47.10 -7.56
N ILE A 948 1.45 46.14 -7.58
CA ILE A 948 1.37 44.93 -8.42
C ILE A 948 0.12 44.12 -8.07
N PHE A 949 -0.09 43.84 -6.78
CA PHE A 949 -1.25 43.06 -6.32
C PHE A 949 -2.58 43.73 -6.68
N ARG A 950 -2.62 45.06 -6.68
CA ARG A 950 -3.83 45.85 -7.00
C ARG A 950 -4.11 45.93 -8.49
N ASN A 951 -3.08 46.15 -9.32
CA ASN A 951 -3.28 46.56 -10.72
C ASN A 951 -2.97 45.46 -11.74
N ILE A 952 -2.20 44.42 -11.40
CA ILE A 952 -1.88 43.33 -12.33
C ILE A 952 -2.91 42.20 -12.16
N PRO A 953 -3.74 41.90 -13.18
CA PRO A 953 -4.74 40.84 -13.10
C PRO A 953 -4.13 39.49 -12.71
N GLY A 954 -4.69 38.87 -11.67
CA GLY A 954 -4.28 37.54 -11.20
C GLY A 954 -3.00 37.51 -10.35
N ALA A 955 -2.23 38.59 -10.23
CA ALA A 955 -0.97 38.60 -9.47
C ALA A 955 -1.16 38.26 -7.98
N ALA A 956 -2.11 38.92 -7.31
CA ALA A 956 -2.41 38.64 -5.89
C ALA A 956 -2.92 37.20 -5.67
N ARG A 957 -3.67 36.65 -6.63
CA ARG A 957 -4.17 35.27 -6.60
C ARG A 957 -3.06 34.25 -6.82
N PHE A 958 -2.14 34.52 -7.76
CA PHE A 958 -0.96 33.69 -7.97
C PHE A 958 -0.08 33.69 -6.72
N TYR A 959 0.18 34.86 -6.13
CA TYR A 959 0.97 34.97 -4.90
C TYR A 959 0.31 34.22 -3.73
N ARG A 960 -1.01 34.37 -3.53
CA ARG A 960 -1.77 33.60 -2.54
C ARG A 960 -1.61 32.08 -2.75
N ASN A 961 -1.74 31.60 -3.98
CA ASN A 961 -1.61 30.17 -4.28
C ASN A 961 -0.16 29.68 -4.10
N PHE A 962 0.83 30.50 -4.44
CA PHE A 962 2.24 30.23 -4.18
C PHE A 962 2.53 30.09 -2.68
N VAL A 963 2.00 31.00 -1.86
CA VAL A 963 2.07 30.91 -0.39
C VAL A 963 1.43 29.62 0.13
N ALA A 964 0.24 29.26 -0.37
CA ALA A 964 -0.43 28.02 0.02
C ALA A 964 0.38 26.75 -0.33
N VAL A 965 1.02 26.74 -1.49
CA VAL A 965 1.88 25.64 -1.96
C VAL A 965 3.13 25.51 -1.11
N THR A 966 3.83 26.62 -0.85
CA THR A 966 5.11 26.62 -0.12
C THR A 966 4.97 26.13 1.32
N ILE A 967 3.89 26.51 2.02
CA ILE A 967 3.60 26.05 3.38
C ILE A 967 3.21 24.57 3.42
N SER A 968 2.63 24.03 2.34
CA SER A 968 2.18 22.62 2.27
C SER A 968 3.30 21.59 2.01
N PHE A 969 4.55 22.01 1.75
CA PHE A 969 5.65 21.12 1.30
C PHE A 969 6.86 21.00 2.27
N THR A 970 6.80 21.61 3.45
CA THR A 970 7.96 21.80 4.35
C THR A 970 7.81 21.03 5.67
N GLU A 971 8.06 19.71 5.70
CA GLU A 971 7.97 18.95 6.96
C GLU A 971 9.28 18.27 7.42
N LYS A 972 10.16 17.78 6.52
CA LYS A 972 11.32 16.96 6.96
C LYS A 972 12.63 17.73 7.22
N LEU A 973 12.86 18.88 6.56
CA LEU A 973 14.02 19.74 6.85
C LEU A 973 13.84 20.57 8.13
N VAL A 974 12.60 20.66 8.63
CA VAL A 974 12.20 21.63 9.65
C VAL A 974 12.70 21.26 11.05
N ILE A 975 12.78 19.97 11.41
CA ILE A 975 13.18 19.56 12.77
C ILE A 975 14.63 19.95 13.09
N GLN A 976 15.57 19.67 12.18
CA GLN A 976 16.99 19.97 12.38
C GLN A 976 17.24 21.49 12.34
N VAL A 977 16.62 22.21 11.41
CA VAL A 977 16.70 23.68 11.33
C VAL A 977 16.09 24.33 12.56
N THR A 978 14.98 23.80 13.08
CA THR A 978 14.31 24.30 14.29
C THR A 978 15.16 24.08 15.54
N LEU A 979 15.75 22.89 15.71
CA LEU A 979 16.68 22.61 16.81
C LEU A 979 17.92 23.51 16.78
N LEU A 980 18.50 23.74 15.59
CA LEU A 980 19.62 24.64 15.42
C LEU A 980 19.20 26.08 15.75
N TYR A 981 18.07 26.55 15.22
CA TYR A 981 17.54 27.88 15.50
C TYR A 981 17.36 28.10 17.01
N MET A 982 16.69 27.19 17.71
CA MET A 982 16.47 27.27 19.17
C MET A 982 17.78 27.35 19.95
N ARG A 983 18.80 26.58 19.57
CA ARG A 983 20.13 26.59 20.22
C ARG A 983 20.91 27.88 19.97
N PHE A 984 20.79 28.46 18.77
CA PHE A 984 21.55 29.65 18.40
C PHE A 984 20.90 30.96 18.86
N THR A 985 19.57 31.04 18.97
CA THR A 985 18.87 32.28 19.33
C THR A 985 18.52 32.40 20.81
N ALA A 986 18.19 31.29 21.49
CA ALA A 986 17.84 31.33 22.91
C ALA A 986 19.08 31.60 23.80
N PRO A 987 18.92 32.29 24.96
CA PRO A 987 20.00 32.46 25.93
C PRO A 987 20.52 31.12 26.46
N LYS A 988 21.86 30.96 26.53
CA LYS A 988 22.51 29.71 26.99
C LYS A 988 22.00 29.23 28.36
N LYS A 989 21.66 30.15 29.26
CA LYS A 989 21.11 29.85 30.60
C LYS A 989 19.81 29.03 30.57
N TYR A 990 19.00 29.15 29.51
CA TYR A 990 17.70 28.48 29.40
C TYR A 990 17.68 27.30 28.42
N HIS A 991 18.81 26.94 27.80
CA HIS A 991 18.86 25.88 26.77
C HIS A 991 18.31 24.53 27.24
N LYS A 992 18.65 24.13 28.47
CA LYS A 992 18.18 22.86 29.05
C LYS A 992 16.67 22.88 29.30
N GLU A 993 16.12 24.02 29.72
CA GLU A 993 14.71 24.14 30.08
C GLU A 993 13.80 24.38 28.87
N LEU A 994 14.29 25.07 27.83
CA LEU A 994 13.54 25.38 26.61
C LEU A 994 13.48 24.23 25.59
N THR A 995 14.34 23.21 25.71
CA THR A 995 14.38 22.09 24.77
C THR A 995 13.26 21.09 25.08
N PRO A 996 12.26 20.90 24.20
CA PRO A 996 11.19 19.94 24.44
C PRO A 996 11.69 18.49 24.46
N ASN A 997 11.14 17.68 25.37
CA ASN A 997 11.41 16.25 25.49
C ASN A 997 10.39 15.38 24.74
N TYR A 998 9.54 15.98 23.91
CA TYR A 998 8.53 15.31 23.11
C TYR A 998 8.72 15.65 21.63
N PRO A 999 8.35 14.74 20.71
CA PRO A 999 8.55 14.93 19.27
C PRO A 999 7.86 16.18 18.69
N MET A 1000 8.52 16.81 17.72
CA MET A 1000 7.98 17.99 17.03
C MET A 1000 6.67 17.63 16.33
N GLY A 1001 5.66 18.48 16.50
CA GLY A 1001 4.30 18.21 16.02
C GLY A 1001 3.38 17.55 17.05
N CYS A 1002 3.86 17.10 18.21
CA CYS A 1002 2.93 16.62 19.26
C CYS A 1002 2.14 17.75 19.92
N LYS A 1003 2.74 18.94 20.02
CA LYS A 1003 2.06 20.21 20.33
C LYS A 1003 2.29 21.17 19.17
N ARG A 1004 1.39 22.14 19.02
CA ARG A 1004 1.50 23.19 18.00
C ARG A 1004 2.86 23.90 18.09
N VAL A 1005 3.55 23.95 16.96
CA VAL A 1005 4.83 24.67 16.81
C VAL A 1005 4.53 26.17 16.81
N VAL A 1006 5.28 26.94 17.58
CA VAL A 1006 5.15 28.40 17.64
C VAL A 1006 6.13 29.02 16.64
N LEU A 1007 5.64 29.90 15.76
CA LEU A 1007 6.52 30.72 14.94
C LEU A 1007 7.03 31.88 15.78
N ASP A 1008 8.35 31.98 15.98
CA ASP A 1008 8.97 32.92 16.92
C ASP A 1008 8.69 34.39 16.52
N PRO A 1009 7.86 35.14 17.29
CA PRO A 1009 7.58 36.55 17.05
C PRO A 1009 8.67 37.50 17.58
N GLY A 1010 9.78 36.98 18.13
CA GLY A 1010 10.77 37.72 18.90
C GLY A 1010 10.84 37.30 20.38
N TYR A 1011 10.25 36.16 20.73
CA TYR A 1011 10.26 35.58 22.06
C TYR A 1011 11.68 35.30 22.54
N TYR A 1012 12.51 34.60 21.77
CA TYR A 1012 13.88 34.32 22.20
C TYR A 1012 14.74 35.56 22.33
N ALA A 1013 14.54 36.57 21.47
CA ALA A 1013 15.22 37.85 21.59
C ALA A 1013 14.85 38.57 22.90
N SER A 1014 13.59 38.49 23.33
CA SER A 1014 13.14 39.11 24.59
C SER A 1014 13.75 38.49 25.85
N LEU A 1015 14.09 37.19 25.82
CA LEU A 1015 14.70 36.49 26.97
C LEU A 1015 16.13 36.94 27.30
N HIS A 1016 16.78 37.69 26.40
CA HIS A 1016 18.08 38.32 26.65
C HIS A 1016 17.97 39.64 27.42
N ARG A 1017 16.77 40.21 27.54
CA ARG A 1017 16.55 41.47 28.27
C ARG A 1017 16.67 41.25 29.78
N PRO A 1018 17.23 42.20 30.55
CA PRO A 1018 17.45 42.04 31.99
C PRO A 1018 16.14 42.03 32.81
N ASN A 1019 15.07 42.61 32.28
CA ASN A 1019 13.74 42.66 32.91
C ASN A 1019 12.85 41.45 32.56
N VAL A 1020 13.40 40.37 32.00
CA VAL A 1020 12.66 39.15 31.64
C VAL A 1020 13.27 37.93 32.32
N GLN A 1021 12.47 37.30 33.18
CA GLN A 1021 12.81 36.04 33.85
C GLN A 1021 11.90 34.91 33.33
N LEU A 1022 12.49 33.75 33.04
CA LEU A 1022 11.77 32.54 32.63
C LEU A 1022 11.93 31.49 33.72
N THR A 1023 10.82 30.86 34.12
CA THR A 1023 10.83 29.71 35.04
C THR A 1023 9.91 28.60 34.53
N PHE A 1024 10.29 27.36 34.85
CA PHE A 1024 9.52 26.14 34.54
C PHE A 1024 9.05 25.47 35.82
N GLY A 1025 7.86 24.85 35.78
CA GLY A 1025 7.23 24.17 36.92
C GLY A 1025 5.73 24.42 37.04
N GLY A 1026 5.19 25.32 36.20
CA GLY A 1026 3.80 25.77 36.29
C GLY A 1026 3.50 26.52 37.60
N VAL A 1027 2.27 27.02 37.72
CA VAL A 1027 1.77 27.61 38.97
C VAL A 1027 1.17 26.50 39.81
N LYS A 1028 1.63 26.35 41.05
CA LYS A 1028 1.06 25.43 42.04
C LYS A 1028 -0.18 26.06 42.67
N GLU A 1029 -0.02 27.27 43.19
CA GLU A 1029 -1.09 28.05 43.81
C GLU A 1029 -0.86 29.56 43.61
N VAL A 1030 -1.95 30.31 43.60
CA VAL A 1030 -1.97 31.76 43.60
C VAL A 1030 -2.19 32.25 45.04
N LEU A 1031 -1.34 33.18 45.46
CA LEU A 1031 -1.37 33.84 46.77
C LEU A 1031 -2.06 35.20 46.67
N GLU A 1032 -2.21 35.92 47.78
CA GLU A 1032 -2.78 37.28 47.77
C GLU A 1032 -1.89 38.30 47.04
N ASP A 1033 -0.56 38.12 47.12
CA ASP A 1033 0.48 39.05 46.66
C ASP A 1033 1.30 38.51 45.47
N GLY A 1034 0.98 37.31 44.96
CA GLY A 1034 1.83 36.67 43.96
C GLY A 1034 1.47 35.21 43.66
N VAL A 1035 2.46 34.43 43.23
CA VAL A 1035 2.31 33.01 42.86
C VAL A 1035 3.45 32.16 43.40
N ILE A 1036 3.15 30.89 43.70
CA ILE A 1036 4.15 29.86 43.99
C ILE A 1036 4.23 28.89 42.81
N THR A 1037 5.44 28.64 42.30
CA THR A 1037 5.66 27.68 41.21
C THR A 1037 5.67 26.24 41.74
N GLY A 1038 5.52 25.25 40.85
CA GLY A 1038 5.70 23.83 41.21
C GLY A 1038 7.08 23.48 41.78
N LYS A 1039 8.09 24.32 41.56
CA LYS A 1039 9.44 24.19 42.14
C LYS A 1039 9.56 24.81 43.54
N GLY A 1040 8.50 25.44 44.07
CA GLY A 1040 8.48 26.11 45.36
C GLY A 1040 9.01 27.56 45.34
N GLU A 1041 9.23 28.15 44.17
CA GLU A 1041 9.66 29.55 44.05
C GLU A 1041 8.47 30.49 44.25
N LYS A 1042 8.59 31.47 45.16
CA LYS A 1042 7.58 32.52 45.36
C LYS A 1042 7.95 33.76 44.53
N PHE A 1043 7.00 34.25 43.74
CA PHE A 1043 7.11 35.49 42.98
C PHE A 1043 6.00 36.46 43.40
N GLU A 1044 6.37 37.63 43.89
CA GLU A 1044 5.43 38.74 44.11
C GLU A 1044 5.07 39.38 42.77
N LEU A 1045 3.77 39.52 42.50
CA LEU A 1045 3.26 40.01 41.22
C LEU A 1045 2.17 41.06 41.46
N ASP A 1046 2.21 42.13 40.67
CA ASP A 1046 1.12 43.12 40.62
C ASP A 1046 0.02 42.67 39.66
N ILE A 1047 0.40 41.95 38.60
CA ILE A 1047 -0.48 41.57 37.49
C ILE A 1047 -0.21 40.13 37.06
N ILE A 1048 -1.27 39.36 36.83
CA ILE A 1048 -1.21 38.01 36.23
C ILE A 1048 -1.89 38.02 34.86
N VAL A 1049 -1.15 37.62 33.84
CA VAL A 1049 -1.62 37.46 32.46
C VAL A 1049 -1.69 35.97 32.11
N TYR A 1050 -2.89 35.50 31.79
CA TYR A 1050 -3.12 34.11 31.39
C TYR A 1050 -3.00 33.95 29.87
N GLY A 1051 -1.93 33.30 29.43
CA GLY A 1051 -1.72 32.80 28.06
C GLY A 1051 -1.99 31.30 27.96
N THR A 1052 -3.03 30.83 28.64
CA THR A 1052 -3.30 29.41 28.92
C THR A 1052 -4.24 28.73 27.92
N GLY A 1053 -4.72 29.45 26.90
CA GLY A 1053 -5.51 28.90 25.80
C GLY A 1053 -7.02 29.00 26.03
N PHE A 1054 -7.79 28.14 25.37
CA PHE A 1054 -9.25 28.21 25.34
C PHE A 1054 -9.89 26.86 25.65
N GLN A 1055 -11.11 26.88 26.18
CA GLN A 1055 -11.98 25.71 26.20
C GLN A 1055 -12.51 25.50 24.78
N LEU A 1056 -12.27 24.30 24.23
CA LEU A 1056 -12.54 23.99 22.82
C LEU A 1056 -13.99 23.56 22.54
N LEU A 1057 -14.75 23.26 23.59
CA LEU A 1057 -16.20 23.04 23.54
C LEU A 1057 -16.86 24.19 24.26
N ASP A 1058 -17.84 24.82 23.62
CA ASP A 1058 -18.72 25.77 24.28
C ASP A 1058 -19.93 24.99 24.85
N PRO A 1059 -20.00 24.75 26.17
CA PRO A 1059 -21.13 24.05 26.80
C PRO A 1059 -22.43 24.86 26.75
N ALA A 1060 -22.41 26.11 26.26
CA ALA A 1060 -23.59 26.96 26.16
C ALA A 1060 -24.39 26.78 24.86
N LEU A 1061 -23.95 25.94 23.91
CA LEU A 1061 -24.69 25.62 22.69
C LEU A 1061 -25.52 24.35 22.87
N ASN A 1062 -26.79 24.53 23.23
CA ASN A 1062 -27.74 23.42 23.36
C ASN A 1062 -28.47 23.19 22.03
N PHE A 1063 -28.19 22.07 21.38
CA PHE A 1063 -28.94 21.62 20.20
C PHE A 1063 -29.70 20.35 20.56
N TYR A 1064 -31.00 20.37 20.33
CA TYR A 1064 -31.89 19.24 20.51
C TYR A 1064 -32.39 18.77 19.15
N GLY A 1065 -31.85 17.66 18.68
CA GLY A 1065 -32.18 17.05 17.40
C GLY A 1065 -33.46 16.20 17.47
N ARG A 1066 -33.55 15.19 16.59
CA ARG A 1066 -34.68 14.25 16.55
C ARG A 1066 -34.90 13.58 17.90
N GLU A 1067 -36.18 13.34 18.24
CA GLU A 1067 -36.59 12.70 19.50
C GLU A 1067 -36.09 13.41 20.77
N GLY A 1068 -35.69 14.69 20.67
CA GLY A 1068 -35.13 15.45 21.79
C GLY A 1068 -33.68 15.09 22.13
N ASN A 1069 -32.96 14.41 21.23
CA ASN A 1069 -31.56 14.04 21.43
C ASN A 1069 -30.67 15.29 21.58
N ASP A 1070 -29.95 15.38 22.69
CA ASP A 1070 -29.00 16.45 22.97
C ASP A 1070 -27.62 16.17 22.32
N LEU A 1071 -27.06 17.18 21.64
CA LEU A 1071 -25.75 17.10 20.99
C LEU A 1071 -24.61 16.83 21.99
N MET A 1072 -24.69 17.38 23.21
CA MET A 1072 -23.69 17.08 24.25
C MET A 1072 -23.81 15.63 24.74
N GLY A 1073 -25.05 15.12 24.87
CA GLY A 1073 -25.34 13.71 25.07
C GLY A 1073 -24.73 12.80 24.00
N TYR A 1074 -24.85 13.18 22.72
CA TYR A 1074 -24.21 12.47 21.60
C TYR A 1074 -22.68 12.47 21.71
N PHE A 1075 -22.05 13.62 21.99
CA PHE A 1075 -20.60 13.66 22.20
C PHE A 1075 -20.15 12.79 23.39
N LYS A 1076 -20.93 12.75 24.47
CA LYS A 1076 -20.63 11.91 25.63
C LYS A 1076 -20.73 10.42 25.30
N SER A 1077 -21.77 10.00 24.56
CA SER A 1077 -21.95 8.58 24.17
C SER A 1077 -20.81 8.07 23.27
N LYS A 1078 -20.14 8.98 22.56
CA LYS A 1078 -19.02 8.70 21.65
C LYS A 1078 -17.63 8.89 22.27
N GLY A 1079 -17.57 9.12 23.59
CA GLY A 1079 -16.31 9.31 24.33
C GLY A 1079 -15.58 10.63 24.02
N GLY A 1080 -16.29 11.63 23.52
CA GLY A 1080 -15.79 12.95 23.15
C GLY A 1080 -16.34 13.44 21.81
N PRO A 1081 -16.25 14.75 21.51
CA PRO A 1081 -16.81 15.33 20.28
C PRO A 1081 -16.40 14.62 19.00
N GLU A 1082 -17.38 14.35 18.15
CA GLU A 1082 -17.18 13.78 16.83
C GLU A 1082 -18.23 14.29 15.85
N ALA A 1083 -17.91 14.25 14.57
CA ALA A 1083 -18.79 14.68 13.50
C ALA A 1083 -18.39 13.95 12.21
N TYR A 1084 -19.32 13.79 11.27
CA TYR A 1084 -18.96 13.39 9.92
C TYR A 1084 -18.28 14.56 9.22
N ILE A 1085 -17.05 14.32 8.73
CA ILE A 1085 -16.18 15.32 8.08
C ILE A 1085 -16.14 16.68 8.80
N SER A 1086 -16.20 16.64 10.13
CA SER A 1086 -16.20 17.81 11.02
C SER A 1086 -17.35 18.81 10.83
N THR A 1087 -18.43 18.41 10.15
CA THR A 1087 -19.47 19.35 9.68
C THR A 1087 -20.89 18.95 10.11
N THR A 1088 -21.26 17.67 10.01
CA THR A 1088 -22.63 17.18 10.26
C THR A 1088 -22.69 16.10 11.32
N TYR A 1089 -23.84 15.94 11.98
CA TYR A 1089 -24.05 15.01 13.09
C TYR A 1089 -25.30 14.13 12.83
N PRO A 1090 -25.23 12.81 13.11
CA PRO A 1090 -26.41 11.95 13.07
C PRO A 1090 -27.44 12.40 14.11
N GLY A 1091 -28.72 12.42 13.74
CA GLY A 1091 -29.83 12.88 14.59
C GLY A 1091 -30.05 14.40 14.62
N PHE A 1092 -29.26 15.20 13.89
CA PHE A 1092 -29.37 16.66 13.83
C PHE A 1092 -29.52 17.17 12.38
N PRO A 1093 -30.71 17.02 11.77
CA PRO A 1093 -30.94 17.41 10.38
C PRO A 1093 -30.66 18.90 10.14
N ASN A 1094 -30.09 19.25 8.99
CA ASN A 1094 -29.82 20.64 8.58
C ASN A 1094 -28.95 21.49 9.54
N LEU A 1095 -28.32 20.87 10.54
CA LEU A 1095 -27.33 21.51 11.41
C LEU A 1095 -25.93 21.29 10.82
N PHE A 1096 -25.29 22.39 10.42
CA PHE A 1096 -23.93 22.37 9.88
C PHE A 1096 -23.00 23.18 10.78
N THR A 1097 -21.86 22.62 11.16
CA THR A 1097 -20.86 23.30 11.99
C THR A 1097 -19.61 23.64 11.18
N LEU A 1098 -19.17 24.89 11.25
CA LEU A 1098 -17.85 25.30 10.79
C LEU A 1098 -16.82 25.11 11.90
N LEU A 1099 -15.62 24.66 11.51
CA LEU A 1099 -14.53 24.37 12.43
C LEU A 1099 -14.93 23.36 13.54
N GLY A 1100 -15.71 22.34 13.18
CA GLY A 1100 -16.14 21.28 14.10
C GLY A 1100 -15.02 20.29 14.47
N PRO A 1101 -15.37 19.20 15.18
CA PRO A 1101 -14.40 18.23 15.69
C PRO A 1101 -13.46 17.71 14.58
N ASN A 1102 -12.17 17.62 14.87
CA ASN A 1102 -11.13 17.14 13.95
C ASN A 1102 -10.94 17.96 12.65
N MET A 1103 -11.26 19.26 12.63
CA MET A 1103 -11.04 20.15 11.47
C MET A 1103 -9.67 20.86 11.47
N ALA A 1104 -9.03 21.04 12.63
CA ALA A 1104 -7.81 21.83 12.72
C ALA A 1104 -6.59 21.02 12.22
N THR A 1105 -5.91 21.45 11.17
CA THR A 1105 -4.74 20.73 10.61
C THR A 1105 -3.43 21.06 11.33
N GLY A 1106 -3.40 22.15 12.13
CA GLY A 1106 -2.22 22.62 12.87
C GLY A 1106 -1.18 23.40 12.05
N HIS A 1107 -1.22 23.34 10.71
CA HIS A 1107 -0.23 23.96 9.81
C HIS A 1107 -0.85 24.72 8.62
N THR A 1108 -2.18 24.76 8.50
CA THR A 1108 -2.89 25.43 7.39
C THR A 1108 -3.75 26.58 7.88
N SER A 1109 -4.14 27.47 6.95
CA SER A 1109 -5.12 28.54 7.23
C SER A 1109 -6.46 27.94 7.66
N VAL A 1110 -6.97 28.34 8.84
CA VAL A 1110 -8.32 27.97 9.30
C VAL A 1110 -9.39 28.52 8.36
N LEU A 1111 -9.18 29.70 7.79
CA LEU A 1111 -10.10 30.30 6.84
C LEU A 1111 -10.20 29.47 5.54
N TYR A 1112 -9.11 28.83 5.12
CA TYR A 1112 -9.15 27.88 4.01
C TYR A 1112 -10.02 26.67 4.35
N SER A 1113 -9.86 26.10 5.55
CA SER A 1113 -10.71 25.00 6.03
C SER A 1113 -12.19 25.39 6.03
N GLU A 1114 -12.53 26.56 6.57
CA GLU A 1114 -13.90 27.10 6.56
C GLU A 1114 -14.42 27.31 5.13
N GLU A 1115 -13.64 27.90 4.21
CA GLU A 1115 -14.07 28.06 2.81
C GLU A 1115 -14.36 26.70 2.14
N THR A 1116 -13.58 25.65 2.47
CA THR A 1116 -13.84 24.30 1.97
C THR A 1116 -15.08 23.66 2.59
N GLN A 1117 -15.33 23.86 3.89
CA GLN A 1117 -16.56 23.42 4.54
C GLN A 1117 -17.78 24.15 3.99
N ILE A 1118 -17.70 25.47 3.78
CA ILE A 1118 -18.78 26.26 3.18
C ILE A 1118 -19.13 25.72 1.79
N ASN A 1119 -18.14 25.40 0.94
CA ASN A 1119 -18.39 24.77 -0.37
C ASN A 1119 -19.13 23.43 -0.26
N TYR A 1120 -18.80 22.65 0.77
CA TYR A 1120 -19.45 21.37 1.04
C TYR A 1120 -20.91 21.57 1.50
N ILE A 1121 -21.11 22.40 2.53
CA ILE A 1121 -22.42 22.74 3.09
C ILE A 1121 -23.33 23.28 2.00
N PHE A 1122 -22.80 24.11 1.10
CA PHE A 1122 -23.60 24.76 0.05
C PHE A 1122 -24.20 23.78 -0.94
N GLN A 1123 -23.56 22.62 -1.15
CA GLN A 1123 -24.13 21.56 -1.98
C GLN A 1123 -25.36 20.93 -1.31
N LEU A 1124 -25.37 20.83 0.03
CA LEU A 1124 -26.48 20.25 0.80
C LEU A 1124 -27.60 21.26 1.07
N ILE A 1125 -27.29 22.53 1.33
CA ILE A 1125 -28.32 23.54 1.61
C ILE A 1125 -29.01 24.01 0.34
N LYS A 1126 -28.33 24.02 -0.82
CA LYS A 1126 -28.91 24.56 -2.05
C LYS A 1126 -30.26 23.90 -2.41
N PRO A 1127 -30.41 22.57 -2.42
CA PRO A 1127 -31.71 21.91 -2.60
C PRO A 1127 -32.77 22.31 -1.56
N ILE A 1128 -32.35 22.56 -0.31
CA ILE A 1128 -33.24 23.03 0.77
C ILE A 1128 -33.75 24.44 0.52
N LEU A 1129 -32.87 25.33 0.06
CA LEU A 1129 -33.22 26.71 -0.27
C LEU A 1129 -34.06 26.81 -1.56
N GLU A 1130 -33.93 25.83 -2.47
CA GLU A 1130 -34.76 25.69 -3.67
C GLU A 1130 -36.11 25.01 -3.37
N GLY A 1131 -36.32 24.49 -2.15
CA GLY A 1131 -37.55 23.82 -1.75
C GLY A 1131 -37.71 22.39 -2.28
N THR A 1132 -36.70 21.83 -2.94
CA THR A 1132 -36.73 20.46 -3.50
C THR A 1132 -36.51 19.38 -2.45
N VAL A 1133 -35.88 19.74 -1.33
CA VAL A 1133 -35.62 18.85 -0.19
C VAL A 1133 -35.93 19.62 1.09
N LYS A 1134 -36.58 19.00 2.08
CA LYS A 1134 -36.87 19.66 3.37
C LYS A 1134 -35.67 19.56 4.32
N SER A 1135 -35.04 18.39 4.39
CA SER A 1135 -33.89 18.18 5.25
C SER A 1135 -32.90 17.14 4.74
N TYR A 1136 -31.65 17.29 5.17
CA TYR A 1136 -30.58 16.31 5.03
C TYR A 1136 -30.03 15.93 6.42
N GLU A 1137 -29.93 14.63 6.66
CA GLU A 1137 -29.32 14.06 7.86
C GLU A 1137 -28.25 13.02 7.47
N ILE A 1138 -27.08 13.07 8.12
CA ILE A 1138 -26.02 12.08 7.89
C ILE A 1138 -26.36 10.76 8.57
N LYS A 1139 -26.19 9.63 7.88
CA LYS A 1139 -26.40 8.31 8.48
C LYS A 1139 -25.41 8.03 9.61
N ALA A 1140 -25.91 7.48 10.71
CA ALA A 1140 -25.11 7.14 11.88
C ALA A 1140 -23.95 6.18 11.54
N GLU A 1141 -24.21 5.14 10.74
CA GLU A 1141 -23.19 4.17 10.32
C GLU A 1141 -22.04 4.80 9.51
N VAL A 1142 -22.35 5.80 8.66
CA VAL A 1142 -21.35 6.49 7.84
C VAL A 1142 -20.50 7.41 8.70
N ALA A 1143 -21.14 8.14 9.63
CA ALA A 1143 -20.44 8.97 10.60
C ALA A 1143 -19.51 8.13 11.49
N ASP A 1144 -19.98 6.97 11.96
CA ASP A 1144 -19.21 6.07 12.82
C ASP A 1144 -18.02 5.46 12.09
N HIS A 1145 -18.24 4.93 10.88
CA HIS A 1145 -17.15 4.39 10.05
C HIS A 1145 -16.08 5.46 9.76
N TYR A 1146 -16.51 6.66 9.38
CA TYR A 1146 -15.60 7.78 9.15
C TYR A 1146 -14.76 8.11 10.40
N ASN A 1147 -15.38 8.19 11.58
CA ASN A 1147 -14.69 8.56 12.81
C ASN A 1147 -13.75 7.46 13.32
N VAL A 1148 -14.10 6.18 13.18
CA VAL A 1148 -13.20 5.05 13.48
C VAL A 1148 -11.95 5.12 12.61
N ASP A 1149 -12.12 5.32 11.30
CA ASP A 1149 -11.00 5.46 10.35
C ASP A 1149 -10.16 6.71 10.63
N LEU A 1150 -10.79 7.81 11.00
CA LEU A 1150 -10.13 9.06 11.35
C LEU A 1150 -9.25 8.91 12.59
N GLN A 1151 -9.81 8.34 13.67
CA GLN A 1151 -9.07 8.11 14.92
C GLN A 1151 -7.92 7.12 14.73
N LYS A 1152 -8.11 6.06 13.93
CA LYS A 1152 -7.04 5.12 13.55
C LYS A 1152 -5.89 5.80 12.79
N ARG A 1153 -6.18 6.83 11.99
CA ARG A 1153 -5.14 7.62 11.32
C ARG A 1153 -4.45 8.56 12.29
N ILE A 1154 -5.20 9.21 13.19
CA ILE A 1154 -4.64 10.09 14.21
C ILE A 1154 -3.68 9.33 15.14
N SER A 1155 -4.00 8.08 15.52
CA SER A 1155 -3.12 7.25 16.36
C SER A 1155 -1.80 6.86 15.71
N GLN A 1156 -1.65 7.03 14.40
CA GLN A 1156 -0.40 6.82 13.66
C GLN A 1156 0.45 8.10 13.52
N THR A 1157 0.03 9.19 14.17
CA THR A 1157 0.71 10.50 14.09
C THR A 1157 1.29 10.91 15.44
N THR A 1158 2.26 11.83 15.42
CA THR A 1158 2.89 12.39 16.62
C THR A 1158 1.90 13.15 17.52
N TRP A 1159 0.70 13.49 17.04
CA TRP A 1159 -0.36 14.17 17.79
C TRP A 1159 -0.91 13.34 18.97
N THR A 1160 -0.61 12.04 19.05
CA THR A 1160 -1.03 11.15 20.15
C THR A 1160 0.09 10.78 21.12
N GLU A 1161 1.33 11.19 20.85
CA GLU A 1161 2.51 10.82 21.65
C GLU A 1161 2.71 11.68 22.91
N CYS A 1162 1.82 12.67 23.17
CA CYS A 1162 1.84 13.51 24.38
C CYS A 1162 0.42 13.93 24.78
N HIS A 1163 0.20 14.08 26.09
CA HIS A 1163 -1.06 14.62 26.62
C HIS A 1163 -1.12 16.14 26.42
N ASN A 1164 -2.19 16.59 25.76
CA ASN A 1164 -2.42 18.00 25.46
C ASN A 1164 -3.94 18.33 25.45
N HIS A 1165 -4.27 19.61 25.25
CA HIS A 1165 -5.65 20.11 25.25
C HIS A 1165 -6.47 19.71 24.01
N TYR A 1166 -5.91 18.93 23.08
CA TYR A 1166 -6.64 18.38 21.92
C TYR A 1166 -7.30 17.03 22.22
N GLN A 1167 -6.99 16.43 23.38
CA GLN A 1167 -7.53 15.16 23.82
C GLN A 1167 -8.73 15.39 24.77
N ALA A 1168 -9.82 14.67 24.54
CA ALA A 1168 -11.02 14.68 25.39
C ALA A 1168 -11.45 13.24 25.73
N GLY A 1169 -12.18 13.08 26.84
CA GLY A 1169 -12.66 11.79 27.35
C GLY A 1169 -11.61 10.99 28.12
N GLU A 1170 -12.06 9.98 28.87
CA GLU A 1170 -11.22 9.13 29.72
C GLU A 1170 -10.15 8.34 28.94
N ASN A 1171 -10.40 8.12 27.64
CA ASN A 1171 -9.51 7.36 26.74
C ASN A 1171 -8.51 8.25 25.97
N GLY A 1172 -8.50 9.58 26.18
CA GLY A 1172 -7.57 10.48 25.49
C GLY A 1172 -7.82 10.66 23.98
N LYS A 1173 -9.08 10.57 23.52
CA LYS A 1173 -9.49 10.72 22.11
C LYS A 1173 -9.11 12.12 21.60
N ASN A 1174 -8.42 12.21 20.47
CA ASN A 1174 -8.10 13.52 19.87
C ASN A 1174 -9.32 14.04 19.09
N THR A 1175 -9.85 15.20 19.50
CA THR A 1175 -11.12 15.74 18.98
C THR A 1175 -10.95 17.01 18.15
N VAL A 1176 -9.70 17.42 17.90
CA VAL A 1176 -9.39 18.74 17.34
C VAL A 1176 -8.64 18.62 16.03
N THR A 1177 -7.68 17.70 15.95
CA THR A 1177 -6.75 17.67 14.81
C THR A 1177 -7.21 16.79 13.65
N PHE A 1178 -6.98 17.27 12.43
CA PHE A 1178 -7.14 16.50 11.19
C PHE A 1178 -5.79 15.86 10.78
N PRO A 1179 -5.68 14.53 10.59
CA PRO A 1179 -4.42 13.82 10.32
C PRO A 1179 -3.98 13.88 8.83
N GLY A 1180 -4.24 14.98 8.13
CA GLY A 1180 -4.00 15.08 6.69
C GLY A 1180 -3.63 16.49 6.20
N SER A 1181 -3.14 16.57 4.97
CA SER A 1181 -2.77 17.85 4.34
C SER A 1181 -3.99 18.70 3.96
N ALA A 1182 -3.78 20.00 3.76
CA ALA A 1182 -4.81 20.93 3.26
C ALA A 1182 -5.49 20.41 1.98
N PHE A 1183 -4.71 19.83 1.05
CA PHE A 1183 -5.22 19.26 -0.19
C PHE A 1183 -6.14 18.06 0.06
N ARG A 1184 -5.80 17.20 1.03
CA ARG A 1184 -6.64 16.07 1.40
C ARG A 1184 -7.97 16.53 1.99
N LEU A 1185 -7.92 17.53 2.88
CA LEU A 1185 -9.11 18.14 3.46
C LEU A 1185 -10.01 18.71 2.36
N TRP A 1186 -9.44 19.50 1.44
CA TRP A 1186 -10.16 20.01 0.27
C TRP A 1186 -10.76 18.89 -0.57
N ARG A 1187 -10.02 17.82 -0.85
CA ARG A 1187 -10.52 16.69 -1.65
C ARG A 1187 -11.73 16.02 -0.98
N LEU A 1188 -11.70 15.84 0.34
CA LEU A 1188 -12.81 15.27 1.10
C LEU A 1188 -14.06 16.16 1.05
N LEU A 1189 -13.88 17.47 1.20
CA LEU A 1189 -14.98 18.45 1.21
C LEU A 1189 -15.37 18.96 -0.19
N ARG A 1190 -14.69 18.51 -1.25
CA ARG A 1190 -14.89 19.03 -2.60
C ARG A 1190 -16.28 18.73 -3.14
N LYS A 1191 -16.81 17.53 -2.87
CA LYS A 1191 -18.09 17.07 -3.40
C LYS A 1191 -18.87 16.35 -2.30
N ALA A 1192 -20.11 16.78 -2.08
CA ALA A 1192 -21.03 16.06 -1.21
C ALA A 1192 -21.45 14.75 -1.88
N ASP A 1193 -21.33 13.66 -1.15
CA ASP A 1193 -21.86 12.36 -1.56
C ASP A 1193 -23.22 12.17 -0.91
N TYR A 1194 -24.26 12.44 -1.69
CA TYR A 1194 -25.66 12.39 -1.24
C TYR A 1194 -26.06 10.99 -0.77
N TYR A 1195 -25.43 9.90 -1.26
CA TYR A 1195 -25.73 8.54 -0.77
C TYR A 1195 -25.48 8.36 0.72
N ASN A 1196 -24.64 9.20 1.33
CA ASN A 1196 -24.37 9.16 2.76
C ASN A 1196 -25.48 9.79 3.60
N TYR A 1197 -26.38 10.55 2.99
CA TYR A 1197 -27.44 11.28 3.66
C TYR A 1197 -28.80 10.59 3.50
N ILE A 1198 -29.61 10.71 4.54
CA ILE A 1198 -31.05 10.55 4.50
C ILE A 1198 -31.62 11.93 4.11
N CYS A 1199 -32.59 11.95 3.19
CA CYS A 1199 -33.29 13.20 2.90
C CYS A 1199 -34.80 13.03 3.00
N VAL A 1200 -35.44 14.14 3.34
CA VAL A 1200 -36.89 14.24 3.46
C VAL A 1200 -37.42 15.06 2.29
N VAL A 1201 -38.39 14.50 1.57
CA VAL A 1201 -39.08 15.15 0.43
C VAL A 1201 -40.60 15.06 0.63
N GLY A 1202 -41.36 16.03 0.10
CA GLY A 1202 -42.83 16.07 0.16
C GLY A 1202 -43.42 17.38 0.70
N ASP A 1203 -44.74 17.54 0.51
CA ASP A 1203 -45.55 18.65 1.04
C ASP A 1203 -46.15 18.29 2.42
N ASP A 1204 -46.66 19.29 3.14
CA ASP A 1204 -46.97 19.30 4.58
C ASP A 1204 -47.93 18.17 5.08
N ASP A 1205 -48.56 17.41 4.18
CA ASP A 1205 -49.47 16.29 4.48
C ASP A 1205 -48.90 14.89 4.14
N GLY A 1206 -47.65 14.78 3.66
CA GLY A 1206 -47.06 13.51 3.24
C GLY A 1206 -45.52 13.53 3.22
N VAL A 1207 -44.91 13.38 4.40
CA VAL A 1207 -43.45 13.32 4.57
C VAL A 1207 -42.94 11.93 4.19
N VAL A 1208 -42.10 11.82 3.16
CA VAL A 1208 -41.45 10.56 2.77
C VAL A 1208 -39.95 10.67 3.02
N GLU A 1209 -39.43 9.82 3.90
CA GLU A 1209 -37.98 9.64 4.04
C GLU A 1209 -37.46 8.76 2.90
N ILE A 1210 -36.53 9.28 2.12
CA ILE A 1210 -35.90 8.55 1.02
C ILE A 1210 -34.39 8.56 1.16
N TRP A 1211 -33.76 7.54 0.56
CA TRP A 1211 -32.32 7.49 0.40
C TRP A 1211 -31.94 8.54 -0.65
N ALA A 1212 -31.14 9.55 -0.30
CA ALA A 1212 -30.85 10.68 -1.21
C ALA A 1212 -30.13 10.29 -2.53
N GLY A 1213 -29.82 9.01 -2.72
CA GLY A 1213 -29.24 8.43 -3.92
C GLY A 1213 -30.22 7.80 -4.92
N THR A 1214 -31.53 7.75 -4.63
CA THR A 1214 -32.56 7.44 -5.64
C THR A 1214 -32.84 8.70 -6.45
N HIS A 1215 -32.75 8.60 -7.78
CA HIS A 1215 -32.83 9.68 -8.77
C HIS A 1215 -33.78 10.84 -8.39
N LEU A 1216 -33.20 11.98 -7.98
CA LEU A 1216 -33.79 13.32 -8.22
C LEU A 1216 -33.26 13.80 -9.58
N GLY A 1217 -33.89 13.35 -10.66
CA GLY A 1217 -33.61 13.82 -12.01
C GLY A 1217 -34.91 14.05 -12.75
N GLY A 1218 -35.15 15.28 -13.21
CA GLY A 1218 -36.30 15.57 -14.06
C GLY A 1218 -36.45 17.05 -14.44
N GLU A 1219 -35.72 17.48 -15.46
CA GLU A 1219 -36.06 18.49 -16.48
C GLU A 1219 -35.14 18.17 -17.67
N GLU A 1220 -35.53 17.95 -18.93
CA GLU A 1220 -36.77 18.02 -19.70
C GLU A 1220 -36.72 16.90 -20.75
N ASN A 1221 -37.86 16.25 -21.04
CA ASN A 1221 -38.34 15.99 -22.41
C ASN A 1221 -39.62 15.16 -22.39
N GLY A 1222 -40.73 15.85 -22.65
CA GLY A 1222 -41.77 15.43 -23.60
C GLY A 1222 -42.43 14.06 -23.46
N SER A 1223 -43.71 14.12 -23.13
CA SER A 1223 -44.78 13.17 -23.52
C SER A 1223 -44.84 11.81 -22.81
N SER A 1224 -45.69 11.72 -21.80
CA SER A 1224 -46.99 11.01 -21.87
C SER A 1224 -47.52 10.77 -20.45
N ALA A 1225 -48.72 11.26 -20.21
CA ALA A 1225 -49.51 10.94 -19.03
C ALA A 1225 -49.97 9.48 -19.10
N GLY A 1226 -49.90 8.73 -17.99
CA GLY A 1226 -50.45 7.38 -17.94
C GLY A 1226 -50.17 6.60 -16.66
N GLN A 1227 -51.03 6.81 -15.66
CA GLN A 1227 -51.50 5.83 -14.65
C GLN A 1227 -50.51 5.18 -13.65
N LEU A 1228 -50.74 5.57 -12.39
CA LEU A 1228 -50.51 4.82 -11.15
C LEU A 1228 -51.12 3.40 -11.21
N ASN A 1229 -50.36 2.40 -10.72
CA ASN A 1229 -50.80 1.35 -9.80
C ASN A 1229 -49.63 0.38 -9.50
N GLY A 1230 -49.26 0.22 -8.23
CA GLY A 1230 -48.30 -0.78 -7.74
C GLY A 1230 -47.44 -0.29 -6.59
#